data_AF-A0A3L8DBP0-F1
#
_entry.id   AF-A0A3L8DBP0-F1
#
_cell.length_a   1.000
_cell.length_b   1.000
_cell.length_c   1.000
_cell.angle_alpha   90.00
_cell.angle_beta   90.00
_cell.angle_gamma   90.00
#
_symmetry.space_group_name_H-M   'P 1'
#
loop_
_entity.id
_entity.type
_entity.pdbx_description
1 polymer ?
#
loop_
_entity_poly.entity_id
_entity_poly.type
_entity_poly.pdbx_seq_one_letter_code
_entity_poly.pdbx_strand_id
1 'polypeptide(L)'
;MQLSEMEVEDGLSPTPVHSWLADPISKEELDIAIRSSRKSSSPGLDQISHAILTALPSEFRDCLLGLFNRFLKEGRCLVSVFRAIEEALASIFSFLRDRVNGQDIPMVSEVRFLGVVLDSRLDGSSQIRALISRGRRISHIIAFLADSQSVLDILSSPALNHPNYIIATIKSKLEQAARLDLEIVFIWVPSHKGILGNETADRFAKEAAGDGLRPYFKVPYTDLFAEIKDSHFLQFETYLQGKAALTVQEFKLDPDCELRFEVESKNEKVMLELKGGLAEVFGTELVKGKKYDFTSGAKVAVYTWQGCTVELVGKTDVSYVAKETPMGLYLNCHAAMERMREIAEKDDTRGPITMVVGPCDVGKSTLCRILLNYAVRMGRRPIFVDLDVGQGHIAIPGTVGALLVERPSNIVEGFSQQAPLVFHFGHKSPQDNVTLYNLLVTRLAEVCSDRLQANKKAKASGIVINTCGWVKGDGYKLLTHAAQAFEVDAILVLDQERLYNELVRDMPDFVKVVFLPKSGGVVERSQAQRTEARDQGVREYFYGSRTPLYPHSFEVKWSEARLYKIGAPFLPSSCMPLGMKAEDNLTKLVAVTPGPSLLHHLLSVSFADSPEDDVVQTNVAGFVCVTNVDVERQTFTVLSPQPRPLPNTVLLLSDIQFMDSH
;
A
#
# COMPACT_ATOMS: atom_id res chain seq x y z
N MET A 1 -12.28 -3.51 33.16
CA MET A 1 -11.76 -3.76 34.51
C MET A 1 -11.57 -2.44 35.21
N GLN A 2 -12.05 -2.33 36.45
CA GLN A 2 -11.60 -1.32 37.41
C GLN A 2 -10.28 -1.80 38.04
N LEU A 3 -9.42 -0.88 38.53
CA LEU A 3 -8.13 -1.25 39.14
C LEU A 3 -8.29 -2.34 40.23
N SER A 4 -9.33 -2.21 41.05
CA SER A 4 -9.66 -3.13 42.13
C SER A 4 -10.01 -4.56 41.69
N GLU A 5 -10.39 -4.77 40.43
CA GLU A 5 -10.61 -6.12 39.89
C GLU A 5 -9.27 -6.77 39.49
N MET A 6 -8.33 -5.96 38.98
CA MET A 6 -7.01 -6.41 38.53
C MET A 6 -6.09 -6.71 39.73
N GLU A 7 -6.15 -5.91 40.79
CA GLU A 7 -5.41 -6.16 42.04
C GLU A 7 -5.79 -7.49 42.72
N VAL A 8 -7.05 -7.91 42.58
CA VAL A 8 -7.55 -9.20 43.11
C VAL A 8 -7.07 -10.37 42.24
N GLU A 9 -6.96 -10.18 40.93
CA GLU A 9 -6.50 -11.20 39.99
C GLU A 9 -4.97 -11.42 40.12
N ASP A 10 -4.18 -10.36 40.25
CA ASP A 10 -2.73 -10.42 40.53
C ASP A 10 -2.43 -11.04 41.91
N GLY A 11 -3.28 -10.81 42.91
CA GLY A 11 -3.17 -11.42 44.24
C GLY A 11 -3.38 -12.94 44.28
N LEU A 12 -3.93 -13.53 43.21
CA LEU A 12 -4.13 -14.98 43.05
C LEU A 12 -3.01 -15.66 42.22
N SER A 13 -2.07 -14.87 41.68
CA SER A 13 -0.91 -15.38 40.95
C SER A 13 0.16 -15.95 41.91
N PRO A 14 0.73 -17.14 41.65
CA PRO A 14 1.76 -17.74 42.50
C PRO A 14 3.14 -17.07 42.39
N THR A 15 3.28 -16.07 41.51
CA THR A 15 4.43 -15.17 41.45
C THR A 15 3.92 -13.73 41.61
N PRO A 16 4.42 -12.96 42.58
CA PRO A 16 3.94 -11.59 42.79
C PRO A 16 4.26 -10.74 41.56
N VAL A 17 3.22 -10.19 40.93
CA VAL A 17 3.36 -9.14 39.93
C VAL A 17 3.85 -7.88 40.64
N HIS A 18 5.18 -7.77 40.71
CA HIS A 18 5.95 -6.55 40.94
C HIS A 18 5.26 -5.42 41.71
N SER A 19 5.31 -5.51 43.04
CA SER A 19 4.82 -4.48 43.97
C SER A 19 5.41 -3.07 43.78
N TRP A 20 6.47 -2.92 42.97
CA TRP A 20 7.10 -1.63 42.63
C TRP A 20 6.32 -0.83 41.58
N LEU A 21 5.36 -1.42 40.86
CA LEU A 21 4.55 -0.71 39.87
C LEU A 21 3.54 0.29 40.48
N ALA A 22 3.34 0.24 41.80
CA ALA A 22 2.54 1.20 42.56
C ALA A 22 3.36 2.37 43.14
N ASP A 23 4.69 2.28 43.10
CA ASP A 23 5.59 3.32 43.64
C ASP A 23 5.80 4.46 42.62
N PRO A 24 5.91 5.72 43.08
CA PRO A 24 6.21 6.84 42.19
C PRO A 24 7.63 6.71 41.63
N ILE A 25 7.79 6.87 40.31
CA ILE A 25 9.08 6.82 39.60
C ILE A 25 10.06 7.81 40.26
N SER A 26 11.25 7.33 40.59
CA SER A 26 12.31 8.15 41.18
C SER A 26 13.10 8.96 40.14
N LYS A 27 13.86 9.95 40.62
CA LYS A 27 14.72 10.78 39.75
C LYS A 27 15.85 9.96 39.14
N GLU A 28 16.48 9.09 39.93
CA GLU A 28 17.45 8.10 39.46
C GLU A 28 16.88 7.23 38.33
N GLU A 29 15.64 6.73 38.45
CA GLU A 29 15.02 5.88 37.41
C GLU A 29 14.75 6.65 36.11
N LEU A 30 14.24 7.89 36.20
CA LEU A 30 14.06 8.74 35.01
C LEU A 30 15.40 9.04 34.32
N ASP A 31 16.45 9.36 35.08
CA ASP A 31 17.78 9.61 34.51
C ASP A 31 18.42 8.33 33.94
N ILE A 32 18.16 7.15 34.52
CA ILE A 32 18.57 5.85 33.96
C ILE A 32 17.81 5.56 32.65
N ALA A 33 16.51 5.84 32.59
CA ALA A 33 15.68 5.66 31.39
C ALA A 33 16.15 6.57 30.24
N ILE A 34 16.41 7.86 30.52
CA ILE A 34 16.95 8.79 29.52
C ILE A 34 18.33 8.32 29.04
N ARG A 35 19.22 7.87 29.94
CA ARG A 35 20.57 7.39 29.59
C ARG A 35 20.61 6.06 28.82
N SER A 36 19.64 5.18 29.04
CA SER A 36 19.53 3.87 28.38
C SER A 36 18.78 3.89 27.04
N SER A 37 18.10 5.00 26.73
CA SER A 37 17.43 5.22 25.43
C SER A 37 18.41 5.29 24.25
N ARG A 38 18.00 4.78 23.08
CA ARG A 38 18.86 4.69 21.89
C ARG A 38 19.00 6.05 21.21
N LYS A 39 20.19 6.66 21.33
CA LYS A 39 20.50 8.01 20.82
C LYS A 39 20.34 8.24 19.30
N SER A 40 20.04 7.20 18.52
CA SER A 40 19.88 7.25 17.06
C SER A 40 18.50 6.78 16.56
N SER A 41 17.49 6.63 17.44
CA SER A 41 16.11 6.39 17.00
C SER A 41 15.46 7.68 16.51
N SER A 42 14.57 7.54 15.51
CA SER A 42 13.67 8.61 15.08
C SER A 42 12.85 9.16 16.26
N PRO A 43 12.42 10.43 16.24
CA PRO A 43 11.50 10.99 17.23
C PRO A 43 10.23 10.16 17.38
N GLY A 44 9.60 10.22 18.55
CA GLY A 44 8.31 9.59 18.79
C GLY A 44 7.16 10.26 18.02
N LEU A 45 5.94 9.78 18.25
CA LEU A 45 4.71 10.40 17.72
C LEU A 45 4.52 11.85 18.20
N ASP A 46 5.22 12.24 19.27
CA ASP A 46 5.30 13.58 19.85
C ASP A 46 6.34 14.50 19.17
N GLN A 47 7.14 13.98 18.22
CA GLN A 47 8.23 14.65 17.53
C GLN A 47 9.38 15.16 18.44
N ILE A 48 9.46 14.70 19.69
CA ILE A 48 10.56 15.08 20.59
C ILE A 48 11.76 14.15 20.33
N SER A 49 12.90 14.72 19.96
CA SER A 49 14.13 13.94 19.75
C SER A 49 14.88 13.66 21.06
N HIS A 50 15.55 12.52 21.15
CA HIS A 50 16.36 12.15 22.34
C HIS A 50 17.45 13.16 22.67
N ALA A 51 17.93 13.95 21.69
CA ALA A 51 18.89 15.03 21.92
C ALA A 51 18.33 16.11 22.86
N ILE A 52 17.05 16.47 22.70
CA ILE A 52 16.35 17.46 23.53
C ILE A 52 16.19 16.93 24.96
N LEU A 53 15.74 15.68 25.12
CA LEU A 53 15.58 15.03 26.43
C LEU A 53 16.92 14.88 27.18
N THR A 54 18.02 14.65 26.46
CA THR A 54 19.35 14.54 27.09
C THR A 54 19.92 15.90 27.50
N ALA A 55 19.53 16.98 26.82
CA ALA A 55 19.98 18.36 27.08
C ALA A 55 19.12 19.14 28.10
N LEU A 56 17.96 18.61 28.47
CA LEU A 56 17.02 19.22 29.44
C LEU A 56 17.68 19.39 30.82
N PRO A 57 17.69 20.60 31.44
CA PRO A 57 18.27 20.83 32.76
C PRO A 57 17.53 20.08 33.89
N SER A 58 18.20 19.88 35.03
CA SER A 58 17.71 19.06 36.14
C SER A 58 16.38 19.53 36.72
N GLU A 59 16.16 20.84 36.81
CA GLU A 59 14.96 21.48 37.37
C GLU A 59 13.70 21.14 36.55
N PHE A 60 13.88 20.96 35.24
CA PHE A 60 12.79 20.57 34.33
C PHE A 60 12.52 19.08 34.37
N ARG A 61 13.55 18.24 34.56
CA ARG A 61 13.37 16.80 34.75
C ARG A 61 12.54 16.52 35.99
N ASP A 62 12.75 17.30 37.06
CA ASP A 62 11.95 17.24 38.29
C ASP A 62 10.48 17.61 38.03
N CYS A 63 10.21 18.64 37.23
CA CYS A 63 8.84 18.99 36.81
C CYS A 63 8.20 17.88 35.97
N LEU A 64 8.92 17.32 35.00
CA LEU A 64 8.46 16.22 34.14
C LEU A 64 8.16 14.95 34.96
N LEU A 65 9.04 14.60 35.89
CA LEU A 65 8.86 13.47 36.81
C LEU A 65 7.61 13.66 37.70
N GLY A 66 7.44 14.86 38.26
CA GLY A 66 6.25 15.21 39.05
C GLY A 66 4.95 15.12 38.24
N LEU A 67 5.00 15.43 36.95
CA LEU A 67 3.88 15.28 36.00
C LEU A 67 3.53 13.81 35.79
N PHE A 68 4.53 12.98 35.43
CA PHE A 68 4.36 11.55 35.17
C PHE A 68 3.84 10.79 36.39
N ASN A 69 4.37 11.06 37.58
CA ASN A 69 3.93 10.40 38.81
C ASN A 69 2.51 10.78 39.23
N ARG A 70 2.05 12.00 38.92
CA ARG A 70 0.63 12.36 39.11
C ARG A 70 -0.27 11.62 38.12
N PHE A 71 0.11 11.50 36.85
CA PHE A 71 -0.66 10.73 35.88
C PHE A 71 -0.76 9.24 36.25
N LEU A 72 0.33 8.62 36.70
CA LEU A 72 0.33 7.22 37.18
C LEU A 72 -0.58 7.03 38.39
N LYS A 73 -0.59 7.98 39.33
CA LYS A 73 -1.41 7.92 40.54
C LYS A 73 -2.91 8.20 40.31
N GLU A 74 -3.25 9.10 39.39
CA GLU A 74 -4.63 9.59 39.20
C GLU A 74 -5.34 8.95 37.99
N GLY A 75 -4.60 8.32 37.07
CA GLY A 75 -5.14 7.55 35.94
C GLY A 75 -5.89 8.35 34.88
N ARG A 76 -5.91 9.70 34.98
CA ARG A 76 -6.62 10.61 34.06
C ARG A 76 -5.87 11.93 33.95
N CYS A 77 -6.03 12.64 32.83
CA CYS A 77 -5.50 14.00 32.67
C CYS A 77 -6.55 15.05 33.07
N LEU A 78 -6.26 15.86 34.09
CA LEU A 78 -7.12 16.94 34.57
C LEU A 78 -6.65 18.31 34.07
N VAL A 79 -7.61 19.23 33.88
CA VAL A 79 -7.38 20.61 33.38
C VAL A 79 -6.42 21.42 34.27
N SER A 80 -6.27 21.04 35.55
CA SER A 80 -5.30 21.62 36.50
C SER A 80 -3.83 21.47 36.08
N VAL A 81 -3.50 20.55 35.16
CA VAL A 81 -2.13 20.32 34.69
C VAL A 81 -1.58 21.49 33.87
N PHE A 82 -2.42 22.17 33.07
CA PHE A 82 -1.96 23.26 32.19
C PHE A 82 -1.43 24.48 32.96
N ARG A 83 -1.98 24.79 34.14
CA ARG A 83 -1.55 25.94 34.96
C ARG A 83 -0.13 25.82 35.52
N ALA A 84 0.30 24.60 35.84
CA ALA A 84 1.63 24.37 36.41
C ALA A 84 2.76 24.52 35.37
N ILE A 85 2.45 24.35 34.07
CA ILE A 85 3.42 24.48 32.98
C ILE A 85 3.68 25.97 32.67
N GLU A 86 2.66 26.83 32.77
CA GLU A 86 2.81 28.28 32.59
C GLU A 86 3.71 28.93 33.65
N GLU A 87 3.56 28.54 34.93
CA GLU A 87 4.37 29.07 36.04
C GLU A 87 5.84 28.64 35.96
N ALA A 88 6.12 27.41 35.52
CA ALA A 88 7.49 26.92 35.34
C ALA A 88 8.23 27.75 34.26
N LEU A 89 7.63 27.90 33.07
CA LEU A 89 8.23 28.59 31.92
C LEU A 89 8.61 30.05 32.22
N ALA A 90 7.84 30.76 33.06
CA ALA A 90 8.14 32.14 33.45
C ALA A 90 9.46 32.29 34.25
N SER A 91 9.83 31.28 35.05
CA SER A 91 11.03 31.33 35.90
C SER A 91 12.34 31.21 35.11
N ILE A 92 12.34 30.42 34.04
CA ILE A 92 13.52 30.10 33.23
C ILE A 92 14.00 31.30 32.40
N PHE A 93 13.06 31.99 31.75
CA PHE A 93 13.39 33.18 30.94
C PHE A 93 13.85 34.38 31.77
N SER A 94 13.56 34.37 33.08
CA SER A 94 14.12 35.30 34.06
C SER A 94 15.57 34.95 34.40
N PHE A 95 15.84 33.71 34.82
CA PHE A 95 17.17 33.28 35.29
C PHE A 95 18.28 33.37 34.22
N LEU A 96 17.96 33.05 32.95
CA LEU A 96 18.95 33.06 31.87
C LEU A 96 19.33 34.47 31.36
N ARG A 97 18.58 35.52 31.71
CA ARG A 97 18.83 36.89 31.22
C ARG A 97 19.78 37.70 32.12
N ASP A 98 19.93 37.31 33.39
CA ASP A 98 20.55 38.17 34.43
C ASP A 98 22.01 37.81 34.81
N ARG A 99 22.62 36.78 34.22
CA ARG A 99 24.00 36.35 34.57
C ARG A 99 24.98 36.13 33.42
N VAL A 100 24.63 36.51 32.19
CA VAL A 100 25.60 36.58 31.09
C VAL A 100 25.80 38.03 30.65
N ASN A 101 26.62 38.76 31.41
CA ASN A 101 27.25 40.02 30.96
C ASN A 101 28.35 39.74 29.89
N GLY A 102 28.10 38.80 28.97
CA GLY A 102 29.02 38.38 27.91
C GLY A 102 30.32 37.68 28.34
N GLN A 103 30.25 36.38 28.74
CA GLN A 103 31.36 35.36 28.81
C GLN A 103 32.42 35.47 29.95
N ASP A 104 33.18 34.44 30.40
CA ASP A 104 33.05 32.93 30.43
C ASP A 104 34.23 32.30 31.28
N ILE A 105 34.33 30.95 31.38
CA ILE A 105 35.51 30.06 31.66
C ILE A 105 35.83 29.62 33.15
N PRO A 106 36.37 28.38 33.43
CA PRO A 106 36.44 27.73 34.78
C PRO A 106 37.85 27.27 35.32
N MET A 107 37.94 26.55 36.49
CA MET A 107 39.19 26.04 37.15
C MET A 107 39.08 24.65 37.87
N VAL A 108 40.22 23.97 38.15
CA VAL A 108 40.36 22.64 38.87
C VAL A 108 41.64 22.52 39.75
N SER A 109 41.76 21.47 40.59
CA SER A 109 42.67 21.44 41.78
C SER A 109 43.82 20.41 41.87
N GLU A 110 43.96 19.41 41.00
CA GLU A 110 45.18 18.57 40.88
C GLU A 110 45.32 18.08 39.43
N VAL A 111 46.54 17.91 38.91
CA VAL A 111 46.77 17.47 37.52
C VAL A 111 47.91 16.46 37.45
N ARG A 112 47.67 15.32 36.80
CA ARG A 112 48.71 14.34 36.45
C ARG A 112 49.29 14.70 35.09
N PHE A 113 50.61 14.86 35.01
CA PHE A 113 51.32 15.15 33.76
C PHE A 113 52.56 14.26 33.62
N LEU A 114 52.69 13.60 32.46
CA LEU A 114 53.84 12.73 32.10
C LEU A 114 54.30 11.74 33.19
N GLY A 115 53.35 11.15 33.93
CA GLY A 115 53.62 10.12 34.95
C GLY A 115 53.98 10.65 36.35
N VAL A 116 54.07 11.97 36.53
CA VAL A 116 54.17 12.62 37.84
C VAL A 116 52.79 13.16 38.23
N VAL A 117 52.42 13.01 39.50
CA VAL A 117 51.24 13.67 40.08
C VAL A 117 51.65 15.03 40.62
N LEU A 118 51.07 16.11 40.08
CA LEU A 118 51.24 17.47 40.59
C LEU A 118 49.99 17.85 41.37
N ASP A 119 50.11 17.84 42.70
CA ASP A 119 49.08 18.34 43.60
C ASP A 119 49.09 19.88 43.64
N SER A 120 47.99 20.51 44.05
CA SER A 120 47.86 21.99 44.09
C SER A 120 48.78 22.69 45.10
N ARG A 121 49.52 21.95 45.92
CA ARG A 121 50.51 22.48 46.89
C ARG A 121 51.96 22.12 46.54
N LEU A 122 52.16 21.26 45.54
CA LEU A 122 53.44 20.82 44.97
C LEU A 122 54.42 20.23 46.01
N ASP A 123 53.91 19.54 47.04
CA ASP A 123 54.76 18.97 48.11
C ASP A 123 55.28 17.55 47.83
N GLY A 124 54.75 16.88 46.80
CA GLY A 124 55.24 15.58 46.33
C GLY A 124 54.92 14.37 47.22
N SER A 125 54.21 14.58 48.34
CA SER A 125 53.84 13.52 49.30
C SER A 125 52.99 12.40 48.70
N SER A 126 52.28 12.69 47.60
CA SER A 126 51.47 11.73 46.85
C SER A 126 52.31 10.80 45.97
N GLN A 127 53.43 11.28 45.41
CA GLN A 127 54.30 10.50 44.53
C GLN A 127 55.17 9.50 45.32
N ILE A 128 55.72 9.91 46.48
CA ILE A 128 56.61 9.06 47.29
C ILE A 128 55.87 7.86 47.89
N ARG A 129 54.62 8.04 48.36
CA ARG A 129 53.79 6.93 48.86
C ARG A 129 53.52 5.87 47.78
N ALA A 130 53.29 6.28 46.54
CA ALA A 130 53.04 5.37 45.42
C ALA A 130 54.26 4.48 45.07
N LEU A 131 55.49 4.98 45.26
CA LEU A 131 56.71 4.21 45.00
C LEU A 131 56.99 3.17 46.11
N ILE A 132 56.82 3.53 47.38
CA ILE A 132 57.06 2.62 48.51
C ILE A 132 56.07 1.43 48.50
N SER A 133 54.80 1.66 48.12
CA SER A 133 53.82 0.57 47.95
C SER A 133 54.15 -0.39 46.81
N ARG A 134 54.97 0.03 45.84
CA ARG A 134 55.29 -0.75 44.64
C ARG A 134 56.50 -1.68 44.86
N GLY A 135 57.43 -1.30 45.74
CA GLY A 135 58.62 -2.09 46.06
C GLY A 135 58.36 -3.32 46.96
N ARG A 136 57.31 -3.30 47.81
CA ARG A 136 57.03 -4.39 48.76
C ARG A 136 56.32 -5.63 48.17
N ARG A 137 55.84 -5.59 46.92
CA ARG A 137 55.07 -6.71 46.32
C ARG A 137 55.90 -7.75 45.56
N ILE A 138 57.16 -7.43 45.22
CA ILE A 138 57.89 -8.20 44.19
C ILE A 138 58.51 -9.51 44.70
N SER A 139 58.70 -9.69 46.02
CA SER A 139 59.41 -10.86 46.58
C SER A 139 58.55 -12.11 46.86
N HIS A 140 57.22 -12.04 46.68
CA HIS A 140 56.28 -13.09 47.11
C HIS A 140 55.37 -13.62 45.96
N ILE A 141 55.83 -13.51 44.71
CA ILE A 141 55.03 -13.85 43.51
C ILE A 141 55.32 -15.27 43.00
N ILE A 142 54.27 -16.09 42.80
CA ILE A 142 54.32 -17.39 42.12
C ILE A 142 53.47 -17.31 40.83
N ALA A 143 54.04 -17.72 39.69
CA ALA A 143 53.38 -17.63 38.38
C ALA A 143 52.86 -18.98 37.86
N PHE A 144 51.62 -19.00 37.36
CA PHE A 144 51.00 -20.13 36.64
C PHE A 144 50.68 -19.75 35.20
N LEU A 145 50.88 -20.70 34.27
CA LEU A 145 50.54 -20.54 32.86
C LEU A 145 49.18 -21.19 32.56
N ALA A 146 48.31 -20.52 31.79
CA ALA A 146 47.02 -21.07 31.35
C ALA A 146 46.64 -20.56 29.95
N ASP A 147 45.95 -21.38 29.15
CA ASP A 147 45.69 -21.08 27.73
C ASP A 147 44.26 -20.59 27.40
N SER A 148 43.36 -20.59 28.39
CA SER A 148 42.02 -20.02 28.27
C SER A 148 41.95 -18.58 28.80
N GLN A 149 42.10 -17.60 27.91
CA GLN A 149 42.02 -16.16 28.23
C GLN A 149 40.70 -15.83 28.96
N SER A 150 39.56 -16.37 28.50
CA SER A 150 38.26 -16.10 29.09
C SER A 150 38.13 -16.61 30.54
N VAL A 151 38.75 -17.75 30.88
CA VAL A 151 38.78 -18.23 32.27
C VAL A 151 39.65 -17.33 33.14
N LEU A 152 40.77 -16.83 32.62
CA LEU A 152 41.63 -15.87 33.33
C LEU A 152 40.90 -14.55 33.58
N ASP A 153 40.21 -13.99 32.57
CA ASP A 153 39.40 -12.78 32.71
C ASP A 153 38.32 -12.94 33.79
N ILE A 154 37.67 -14.12 33.85
CA ILE A 154 36.68 -14.44 34.89
C ILE A 154 37.33 -14.60 36.27
N LEU A 155 38.51 -15.22 36.38
CA LEU A 155 39.23 -15.37 37.64
C LEU A 155 39.74 -14.02 38.18
N SER A 156 40.19 -13.13 37.31
CA SER A 156 40.58 -11.75 37.63
C SER A 156 39.40 -10.84 38.00
N SER A 157 38.17 -11.17 37.59
CA SER A 157 36.97 -10.42 37.97
C SER A 157 36.61 -10.62 39.45
N PRO A 158 36.22 -9.57 40.19
CA PRO A 158 35.74 -9.71 41.58
C PRO A 158 34.36 -10.38 41.69
N ALA A 159 33.66 -10.64 40.58
CA ALA A 159 32.35 -11.29 40.60
C ALA A 159 32.43 -12.76 41.05
N LEU A 160 31.78 -13.09 42.17
CA LEU A 160 31.65 -14.48 42.66
C LEU A 160 30.49 -15.24 42.01
N ASN A 161 29.50 -14.52 41.47
CA ASN A 161 28.33 -15.12 40.81
C ASN A 161 28.66 -15.53 39.37
N HIS A 162 29.37 -16.65 39.22
CA HIS A 162 29.56 -17.33 37.93
C HIS A 162 28.87 -18.71 37.96
N PRO A 163 28.11 -19.12 36.92
CA PRO A 163 27.32 -20.35 36.95
C PRO A 163 28.15 -21.65 37.04
N ASN A 164 29.44 -21.60 36.71
CA ASN A 164 30.35 -22.73 36.88
C ASN A 164 30.99 -22.73 38.28
N TYR A 165 30.64 -23.71 39.12
CA TYR A 165 31.11 -23.86 40.50
C TYR A 165 32.63 -23.99 40.66
N ILE A 166 33.33 -24.53 39.65
CA ILE A 166 34.79 -24.72 39.69
C ILE A 166 35.49 -23.36 39.80
N ILE A 167 34.97 -22.32 39.14
CA ILE A 167 35.52 -20.96 39.22
C ILE A 167 35.39 -20.39 40.64
N ALA A 168 34.27 -20.64 41.33
CA ALA A 168 34.10 -20.26 42.73
C ALA A 168 35.08 -21.02 43.66
N THR A 169 35.34 -22.31 43.40
CA THR A 169 36.33 -23.10 44.14
C THR A 169 37.75 -22.58 43.93
N ILE A 170 38.14 -22.24 42.70
CA ILE A 170 39.46 -21.66 42.40
C ILE A 170 39.62 -20.30 43.09
N LYS A 171 38.61 -19.42 43.02
CA LYS A 171 38.64 -18.11 43.72
C LYS A 171 38.79 -18.27 45.24
N SER A 172 38.08 -19.22 45.85
CA SER A 172 38.24 -19.52 47.28
C SER A 172 39.65 -19.99 47.64
N LYS A 173 40.31 -20.75 46.75
CA LYS A 173 41.70 -21.19 46.94
C LYS A 173 42.72 -20.07 46.73
N LEU A 174 42.49 -19.17 45.78
CA LEU A 174 43.30 -17.96 45.59
C LEU A 174 43.19 -17.03 46.80
N GLU A 175 42.00 -16.88 47.37
CA GLU A 175 41.82 -16.10 48.60
C GLU A 175 42.51 -16.75 49.81
N GLN A 176 42.50 -18.09 49.93
CA GLN A 176 43.27 -18.81 50.94
C GLN A 176 44.79 -18.59 50.79
N ALA A 177 45.30 -18.58 49.55
CA ALA A 177 46.71 -18.29 49.28
C ALA A 177 47.08 -16.83 49.59
N ALA A 178 46.23 -15.87 49.22
CA ALA A 178 46.42 -14.46 49.53
C ALA A 178 46.44 -14.19 51.05
N ARG A 179 45.66 -14.92 51.85
CA ARG A 179 45.71 -14.87 53.32
C ARG A 179 47.00 -15.46 53.94
N LEU A 180 47.80 -16.16 53.14
CA LEU A 180 49.13 -16.68 53.51
C LEU A 180 50.26 -15.82 52.92
N ASP A 181 49.96 -14.60 52.48
CA ASP A 181 50.92 -13.64 51.89
C ASP A 181 51.63 -14.18 50.63
N LEU A 182 50.96 -15.05 49.86
CA LEU A 182 51.41 -15.55 48.55
C LEU A 182 50.64 -14.84 47.42
N GLU A 183 51.36 -14.10 46.57
CA GLU A 183 50.77 -13.44 45.39
C GLU A 183 50.82 -14.38 44.18
N ILE A 184 49.68 -14.99 43.84
CA ILE A 184 49.58 -15.90 42.69
C ILE A 184 49.20 -15.12 41.43
N VAL A 185 50.06 -15.16 40.42
CA VAL A 185 49.86 -14.49 39.12
C VAL A 185 49.58 -15.54 38.05
N PHE A 186 48.49 -15.37 37.30
CA PHE A 186 48.23 -16.16 36.09
C PHE A 186 48.73 -15.40 34.85
N ILE A 187 49.38 -16.13 33.95
CA ILE A 187 49.89 -15.62 32.68
C ILE A 187 49.19 -16.40 31.57
N TRP A 188 48.57 -15.68 30.63
CA TRP A 188 47.98 -16.31 29.46
C TRP A 188 49.05 -16.77 28.45
N VAL A 189 48.83 -17.93 27.83
CA VAL A 189 49.64 -18.44 26.70
C VAL A 189 48.74 -18.95 25.59
N PRO A 190 49.03 -18.71 24.29
CA PRO A 190 48.21 -19.26 23.21
C PRO A 190 48.21 -20.79 23.18
N SER A 191 47.04 -21.40 23.00
CA SER A 191 46.89 -22.85 22.86
C SER A 191 47.42 -23.31 21.49
N HIS A 192 48.39 -24.23 21.48
CA HIS A 192 48.97 -24.82 20.26
C HIS A 192 48.97 -26.36 20.33
N LYS A 193 48.37 -26.99 19.33
CA LYS A 193 48.34 -28.46 19.14
C LYS A 193 49.72 -28.97 18.70
N GLY A 194 50.19 -30.06 19.30
CA GLY A 194 51.53 -30.65 19.07
C GLY A 194 52.59 -30.31 20.12
N ILE A 195 52.27 -29.54 21.16
CA ILE A 195 53.17 -29.29 22.30
C ILE A 195 52.88 -30.29 23.41
N LEU A 196 53.75 -31.29 23.58
CA LEU A 196 53.59 -32.42 24.50
C LEU A 196 53.23 -32.02 25.94
N GLY A 197 53.79 -30.92 26.45
CA GLY A 197 53.49 -30.39 27.78
C GLY A 197 52.06 -29.87 27.93
N ASN A 198 51.56 -29.16 26.91
CA ASN A 198 50.19 -28.60 26.91
C ASN A 198 49.16 -29.72 26.74
N GLU A 199 49.42 -30.68 25.84
CA GLU A 199 48.58 -31.87 25.65
C GLU A 199 48.53 -32.78 26.91
N THR A 200 49.62 -32.82 27.68
CA THR A 200 49.66 -33.53 28.97
C THR A 200 48.81 -32.83 30.03
N ALA A 201 48.86 -31.49 30.11
CA ALA A 201 48.02 -30.72 31.02
C ALA A 201 46.53 -30.85 30.69
N ASP A 202 46.17 -30.78 29.40
CA ASP A 202 44.80 -30.90 28.90
C ASP A 202 44.21 -32.29 29.15
N ARG A 203 45.04 -33.35 29.06
CA ARG A 203 44.65 -34.72 29.45
C ARG A 203 44.36 -34.84 30.95
N PHE A 204 45.23 -34.31 31.82
CA PHE A 204 45.00 -34.34 33.26
C PHE A 204 43.79 -33.49 33.68
N ALA A 205 43.51 -32.38 33.01
CA ALA A 205 42.31 -31.58 33.24
C ALA A 205 41.02 -32.35 32.90
N LYS A 206 41.02 -33.12 31.80
CA LYS A 206 39.91 -34.03 31.44
C LYS A 206 39.73 -35.18 32.43
N GLU A 207 40.82 -35.79 32.88
CA GLU A 207 40.78 -36.85 33.90
C GLU A 207 40.19 -36.31 35.22
N ALA A 208 40.66 -35.14 35.69
CA ALA A 208 40.15 -34.49 36.91
C ALA A 208 38.69 -34.03 36.83
N ALA A 209 38.18 -33.71 35.63
CA ALA A 209 36.76 -33.38 35.43
C ALA A 209 35.82 -34.61 35.57
N GLY A 210 36.34 -35.83 35.45
CA GLY A 210 35.57 -37.07 35.58
C GLY A 210 35.22 -37.44 37.03
N ASP A 211 36.17 -37.28 37.95
CA ASP A 211 36.06 -37.69 39.37
C ASP A 211 35.55 -36.58 40.32
N GLY A 212 35.05 -35.47 39.76
CA GLY A 212 34.54 -34.33 40.53
C GLY A 212 33.21 -34.60 41.27
N LEU A 213 33.11 -34.11 42.51
CA LEU A 213 31.86 -34.06 43.30
C LEU A 213 30.71 -33.43 42.50
N ARG A 214 29.61 -34.19 42.32
CA ARG A 214 28.36 -33.71 41.72
C ARG A 214 27.41 -33.18 42.80
N PRO A 215 27.18 -31.86 42.92
CA PRO A 215 26.14 -31.34 43.82
C PRO A 215 24.74 -31.55 43.23
N TYR A 216 23.74 -31.72 44.10
CA TYR A 216 22.33 -31.74 43.68
C TYR A 216 21.90 -30.34 43.22
N PHE A 217 21.60 -30.19 41.92
CA PHE A 217 20.95 -29.00 41.38
C PHE A 217 19.87 -29.37 40.36
N LYS A 218 18.88 -28.49 40.17
CA LYS A 218 17.78 -28.69 39.20
C LYS A 218 18.30 -28.49 37.78
N VAL A 219 17.80 -29.31 36.85
CA VAL A 219 18.12 -29.23 35.40
C VAL A 219 17.97 -27.79 34.88
N PRO A 220 18.96 -27.24 34.17
CA PRO A 220 18.85 -25.93 33.54
C PRO A 220 17.67 -25.87 32.57
N TYR A 221 16.89 -24.79 32.59
CA TYR A 221 15.79 -24.59 31.64
C TYR A 221 16.27 -24.57 30.18
N THR A 222 17.56 -24.33 29.95
CA THR A 222 18.19 -24.37 28.62
C THR A 222 18.17 -25.76 28.00
N ASP A 223 18.14 -26.81 28.82
CA ASP A 223 18.12 -28.19 28.31
C ASP A 223 16.72 -28.57 27.80
N LEU A 224 15.68 -27.86 28.27
CA LEU A 224 14.32 -27.91 27.71
C LEU A 224 14.18 -27.10 26.41
N PHE A 225 15.18 -26.29 25.99
CA PHE A 225 15.06 -25.53 24.73
C PHE A 225 14.97 -26.45 23.50
N ALA A 226 15.50 -27.68 23.55
CA ALA A 226 15.32 -28.64 22.47
C ALA A 226 13.84 -29.02 22.31
N GLU A 227 13.19 -29.49 23.38
CA GLU A 227 11.76 -29.85 23.35
C GLU A 227 10.85 -28.65 23.10
N ILE A 228 11.16 -27.48 23.68
CA ILE A 228 10.42 -26.24 23.45
C ILE A 228 10.56 -25.81 21.98
N LYS A 229 11.74 -25.91 21.38
CA LYS A 229 11.97 -25.58 19.97
C LYS A 229 11.26 -26.55 19.04
N ASP A 230 11.31 -27.85 19.30
CA ASP A 230 10.61 -28.85 18.48
C ASP A 230 9.08 -28.73 18.62
N SER A 231 8.58 -28.42 19.83
CA SER A 231 7.18 -28.10 20.08
C SER A 231 6.74 -26.83 19.34
N HIS A 232 7.52 -25.74 19.40
CA HIS A 232 7.25 -24.52 18.65
C HIS A 232 7.38 -24.73 17.13
N PHE A 233 8.31 -25.57 16.66
CA PHE A 233 8.44 -25.90 15.25
C PHE A 233 7.23 -26.71 14.78
N LEU A 234 6.76 -27.68 15.56
CA LEU A 234 5.54 -28.45 15.26
C LEU A 234 4.29 -27.58 15.33
N GLN A 235 4.19 -26.65 16.29
CA GLN A 235 3.09 -25.66 16.34
C GLN A 235 3.15 -24.70 15.16
N PHE A 236 4.35 -24.31 14.70
CA PHE A 236 4.54 -23.42 13.55
C PHE A 236 4.24 -24.14 12.23
N GLU A 237 4.68 -25.39 12.05
CA GLU A 237 4.23 -26.29 10.97
C GLU A 237 2.71 -26.44 10.99
N THR A 238 2.11 -26.76 12.14
CA THR A 238 0.65 -26.89 12.29
C THR A 238 -0.08 -25.58 11.98
N TYR A 239 0.48 -24.43 12.38
CA TYR A 239 -0.03 -23.10 12.04
C TYR A 239 0.09 -22.81 10.54
N LEU A 240 1.23 -23.14 9.91
CA LEU A 240 1.42 -22.98 8.48
C LEU A 240 0.50 -23.90 7.68
N GLN A 241 0.34 -25.16 8.07
CA GLN A 241 -0.59 -26.11 7.46
C GLN A 241 -2.04 -25.68 7.67
N GLY A 242 -2.41 -25.18 8.86
CA GLY A 242 -3.73 -24.61 9.14
C GLY A 242 -4.01 -23.29 8.42
N LYS A 243 -2.97 -22.52 8.08
CA LYS A 243 -3.04 -21.32 7.21
C LYS A 243 -3.04 -21.67 5.71
N ALA A 244 -2.40 -22.77 5.34
CA ALA A 244 -2.30 -23.26 3.96
C ALA A 244 -3.45 -24.19 3.56
N ALA A 245 -4.27 -24.64 4.51
CA ALA A 245 -5.54 -25.31 4.27
C ALA A 245 -6.53 -24.33 3.61
N LEU A 246 -6.40 -24.19 2.29
CA LEU A 246 -7.33 -23.43 1.45
C LEU A 246 -8.75 -23.93 1.74
N THR A 247 -9.61 -23.02 2.19
CA THR A 247 -11.02 -23.30 2.43
C THR A 247 -11.68 -23.65 1.10
N VAL A 248 -12.08 -24.92 0.96
CA VAL A 248 -12.85 -25.42 -0.18
C VAL A 248 -14.33 -25.34 0.16
N GLN A 249 -15.09 -24.66 -0.68
CA GLN A 249 -16.53 -24.49 -0.54
C GLN A 249 -17.21 -24.93 -1.85
N GLU A 250 -18.00 -26.01 -1.80
CA GLU A 250 -18.82 -26.44 -2.93
C GLU A 250 -20.20 -25.79 -2.85
N PHE A 251 -20.63 -25.17 -3.95
CA PHE A 251 -21.96 -24.58 -4.10
C PHE A 251 -22.71 -25.29 -5.22
N LYS A 252 -23.84 -25.90 -4.88
CA LYS A 252 -24.84 -26.37 -5.85
C LYS A 252 -25.88 -25.26 -6.05
N LEU A 253 -26.00 -24.78 -7.28
CA LEU A 253 -26.96 -23.76 -7.68
C LEU A 253 -28.12 -24.44 -8.40
N ASP A 254 -29.34 -24.11 -8.00
CA ASP A 254 -30.57 -24.39 -8.75
C ASP A 254 -30.61 -23.53 -10.04
N PRO A 255 -31.47 -23.86 -11.03
CA PRO A 255 -31.73 -22.96 -12.16
C PRO A 255 -32.11 -21.54 -11.72
N ASP A 256 -31.76 -20.57 -12.57
CA ASP A 256 -32.01 -19.13 -12.43
C ASP A 256 -31.39 -18.45 -11.19
N CYS A 257 -30.44 -19.13 -10.51
CA CYS A 257 -29.72 -18.62 -9.35
C CYS A 257 -28.30 -18.14 -9.70
N GLU A 258 -27.72 -17.28 -8.85
CA GLU A 258 -26.28 -16.92 -8.90
C GLU A 258 -25.57 -17.10 -7.55
N LEU A 259 -24.34 -17.59 -7.59
CA LEU A 259 -23.38 -17.49 -6.49
C LEU A 259 -22.69 -16.13 -6.58
N ARG A 260 -22.89 -15.27 -5.58
CA ARG A 260 -22.17 -14.01 -5.42
C ARG A 260 -21.02 -14.22 -4.45
N PHE A 261 -19.82 -13.75 -4.79
CA PHE A 261 -18.70 -13.73 -3.88
C PHE A 261 -17.80 -12.50 -4.06
N GLU A 262 -17.12 -12.13 -2.98
CA GLU A 262 -16.23 -10.97 -2.91
C GLU A 262 -14.87 -11.36 -2.31
N VAL A 263 -13.82 -10.75 -2.86
CA VAL A 263 -12.43 -10.88 -2.42
C VAL A 263 -11.93 -9.46 -2.13
N GLU A 264 -11.99 -9.03 -0.87
CA GLU A 264 -11.54 -7.71 -0.41
C GLU A 264 -10.22 -7.78 0.36
N SER A 265 -9.93 -8.92 0.99
CA SER A 265 -8.69 -9.14 1.74
C SER A 265 -7.44 -9.04 0.84
N LYS A 266 -6.53 -8.11 1.15
CA LYS A 266 -5.29 -7.89 0.37
C LYS A 266 -4.41 -9.15 0.36
N ASN A 267 -3.84 -9.46 -0.80
CA ASN A 267 -3.06 -10.65 -1.12
C ASN A 267 -3.80 -12.00 -1.12
N GLU A 268 -5.09 -12.04 -0.79
CA GLU A 268 -5.89 -13.27 -0.96
C GLU A 268 -6.16 -13.58 -2.44
N LYS A 269 -6.33 -14.87 -2.73
CA LYS A 269 -6.75 -15.38 -4.03
C LYS A 269 -7.84 -16.42 -3.83
N VAL A 270 -8.93 -16.29 -4.60
CA VAL A 270 -10.02 -17.27 -4.64
C VAL A 270 -10.06 -17.88 -6.02
N MET A 271 -9.92 -19.20 -6.09
CA MET A 271 -10.00 -19.97 -7.32
C MET A 271 -11.41 -20.56 -7.46
N LEU A 272 -12.06 -20.27 -8.59
CA LEU A 272 -13.36 -20.80 -9.01
C LEU A 272 -13.16 -21.92 -10.02
N GLU A 273 -13.86 -23.04 -9.85
CA GLU A 273 -13.91 -24.15 -10.81
C GLU A 273 -15.35 -24.65 -11.02
N LEU A 274 -15.79 -24.79 -12.27
CA LEU A 274 -17.06 -25.43 -12.61
C LEU A 274 -16.92 -26.95 -12.59
N LYS A 275 -17.58 -27.64 -11.65
CA LYS A 275 -17.56 -29.10 -11.50
C LYS A 275 -18.63 -29.81 -12.34
N GLY A 276 -19.81 -29.20 -12.50
CA GLY A 276 -20.92 -29.78 -13.26
C GLY A 276 -22.02 -28.77 -13.63
N GLY A 277 -22.86 -29.14 -14.59
CA GLY A 277 -23.86 -28.24 -15.18
C GLY A 277 -23.25 -27.20 -16.12
N LEU A 278 -24.01 -26.13 -16.40
CA LEU A 278 -23.57 -24.95 -17.15
C LEU A 278 -23.69 -23.71 -16.28
N ALA A 279 -22.72 -22.80 -16.38
CA ALA A 279 -22.72 -21.53 -15.65
C ALA A 279 -22.00 -20.45 -16.44
N GLU A 280 -22.25 -19.19 -16.11
CA GLU A 280 -21.64 -18.03 -16.75
C GLU A 280 -21.28 -16.94 -15.74
N VAL A 281 -20.23 -16.17 -16.04
CA VAL A 281 -19.88 -14.94 -15.30
C VAL A 281 -20.08 -13.77 -16.25
N PHE A 282 -21.07 -12.93 -15.94
CA PHE A 282 -21.46 -11.76 -16.73
C PHE A 282 -21.65 -12.06 -18.24
N GLY A 283 -22.25 -13.21 -18.55
CA GLY A 283 -22.53 -13.67 -19.91
C GLY A 283 -21.43 -14.48 -20.61
N THR A 284 -20.21 -14.55 -20.06
CA THR A 284 -19.16 -15.48 -20.53
C THR A 284 -19.34 -16.84 -19.88
N GLU A 285 -19.44 -17.90 -20.68
CA GLU A 285 -19.59 -19.28 -20.23
C GLU A 285 -18.34 -19.82 -19.49
N LEU A 286 -18.56 -20.53 -18.39
CA LEU A 286 -17.53 -21.24 -17.65
C LEU A 286 -17.23 -22.60 -18.29
N VAL A 287 -15.94 -22.88 -18.52
CA VAL A 287 -15.48 -24.18 -19.01
C VAL A 287 -15.33 -25.14 -17.83
N LYS A 288 -15.99 -26.30 -17.89
CA LYS A 288 -15.90 -27.34 -16.86
C LYS A 288 -14.45 -27.75 -16.60
N GLY A 289 -14.07 -27.84 -15.33
CA GLY A 289 -12.71 -28.19 -14.89
C GLY A 289 -11.63 -27.13 -15.15
N LYS A 290 -11.97 -25.99 -15.78
CA LYS A 290 -11.05 -24.85 -15.86
C LYS A 290 -11.12 -24.03 -14.58
N LYS A 291 -9.94 -23.66 -14.09
CA LYS A 291 -9.75 -22.84 -12.89
C LYS A 291 -9.66 -21.35 -13.26
N TYR A 292 -10.30 -20.50 -12.46
CA TYR A 292 -10.33 -19.05 -12.62
C TYR A 292 -10.00 -18.39 -11.29
N ASP A 293 -8.82 -17.79 -11.18
CA ASP A 293 -8.36 -17.15 -9.94
C ASP A 293 -8.71 -15.65 -9.93
N PHE A 294 -9.36 -15.23 -8.85
CA PHE A 294 -9.73 -13.85 -8.56
C PHE A 294 -8.87 -13.33 -7.41
N THR A 295 -8.44 -12.07 -7.52
CA THR A 295 -7.61 -11.37 -6.53
C THR A 295 -8.42 -10.35 -5.74
N SER A 296 -7.82 -9.80 -4.68
CA SER A 296 -8.28 -8.59 -3.98
C SER A 296 -8.90 -7.55 -4.93
N GLY A 297 -10.07 -7.03 -4.57
CA GLY A 297 -10.91 -6.13 -5.36
C GLY A 297 -12.01 -6.83 -6.19
N ALA A 298 -11.97 -8.16 -6.36
CA ALA A 298 -12.93 -8.87 -7.20
C ALA A 298 -14.31 -9.00 -6.54
N LYS A 299 -15.35 -8.65 -7.29
CA LYS A 299 -16.77 -8.82 -6.93
C LYS A 299 -17.47 -9.55 -8.07
N VAL A 300 -17.90 -10.78 -7.84
CA VAL A 300 -18.23 -11.74 -8.90
C VAL A 300 -19.61 -12.34 -8.66
N ALA A 301 -20.38 -12.51 -9.74
CA ALA A 301 -21.60 -13.30 -9.76
C ALA A 301 -21.46 -14.43 -10.80
N VAL A 302 -21.63 -15.67 -10.35
CA VAL A 302 -21.65 -16.88 -11.18
C VAL A 302 -23.09 -17.33 -11.31
N TYR A 303 -23.69 -17.11 -12.48
CA TYR A 303 -25.12 -17.36 -12.74
C TYR A 303 -25.31 -18.67 -13.52
N THR A 304 -26.46 -19.33 -13.35
CA THR A 304 -26.84 -20.50 -14.16
C THR A 304 -28.30 -20.48 -14.60
N TRP A 305 -28.53 -20.75 -15.89
CA TRP A 305 -29.86 -20.94 -16.47
C TRP A 305 -30.46 -22.34 -16.24
N GLN A 306 -29.64 -23.32 -15.83
CA GLN A 306 -29.99 -24.76 -15.89
C GLN A 306 -29.59 -25.53 -14.62
N GLY A 307 -28.94 -24.88 -13.67
CA GLY A 307 -28.33 -25.49 -12.50
C GLY A 307 -26.88 -25.90 -12.75
N CYS A 308 -26.04 -25.77 -11.71
CA CYS A 308 -24.63 -26.12 -11.76
C CYS A 308 -24.06 -26.46 -10.38
N THR A 309 -22.89 -27.09 -10.37
CA THR A 309 -22.04 -27.21 -9.16
C THR A 309 -20.72 -26.52 -9.42
N VAL A 310 -20.38 -25.55 -8.57
CA VAL A 310 -19.11 -24.80 -8.61
C VAL A 310 -18.37 -24.95 -7.29
N GLU A 311 -17.04 -24.94 -7.36
CA GLU A 311 -16.15 -24.98 -6.21
C GLU A 311 -15.42 -23.64 -6.10
N LEU A 312 -15.41 -23.04 -4.90
CA LEU A 312 -14.52 -21.96 -4.54
C LEU A 312 -13.42 -22.50 -3.62
N VAL A 313 -12.17 -22.15 -3.91
CA VAL A 313 -10.99 -22.54 -3.14
C VAL A 313 -10.22 -21.29 -2.73
N GLY A 314 -10.11 -21.06 -1.43
CA GLY A 314 -9.49 -19.86 -0.86
C GLY A 314 -10.48 -19.03 -0.06
N LYS A 315 -9.97 -18.01 0.64
CA LYS A 315 -10.75 -17.20 1.57
C LYS A 315 -11.56 -16.13 0.82
N THR A 316 -12.88 -16.28 0.83
CA THR A 316 -13.85 -15.24 0.45
C THR A 316 -14.21 -14.37 1.64
N ASP A 317 -14.35 -13.06 1.46
CA ASP A 317 -14.85 -12.16 2.50
C ASP A 317 -16.39 -12.24 2.60
N VAL A 318 -17.06 -12.44 1.46
CA VAL A 318 -18.50 -12.72 1.35
C VAL A 318 -18.71 -13.81 0.29
N SER A 319 -19.60 -14.78 0.54
CA SER A 319 -20.04 -15.77 -0.46
C SER A 319 -21.44 -16.29 -0.14
N TYR A 320 -22.41 -16.12 -1.05
CA TYR A 320 -23.79 -16.59 -0.87
C TYR A 320 -24.52 -16.83 -2.21
N VAL A 321 -25.54 -17.70 -2.21
CA VAL A 321 -26.39 -17.93 -3.38
C VAL A 321 -27.62 -17.02 -3.33
N ALA A 322 -27.83 -16.25 -4.39
CA ALA A 322 -29.01 -15.41 -4.61
C ALA A 322 -29.97 -16.07 -5.60
N LYS A 323 -31.26 -16.08 -5.25
CA LYS A 323 -32.34 -16.61 -6.10
C LYS A 323 -33.07 -15.54 -6.92
N GLU A 324 -33.05 -14.30 -6.43
CA GLU A 324 -33.67 -13.16 -7.11
C GLU A 324 -32.60 -12.41 -7.91
N THR A 325 -32.74 -12.43 -9.24
CA THR A 325 -31.83 -11.78 -10.18
C THR A 325 -32.61 -11.10 -11.32
N PRO A 326 -32.11 -9.98 -11.87
CA PRO A 326 -32.69 -9.35 -13.05
C PRO A 326 -32.30 -10.04 -14.38
N MET A 327 -31.65 -11.21 -14.35
CA MET A 327 -31.08 -11.86 -15.55
C MET A 327 -32.12 -12.16 -16.63
N GLY A 328 -33.34 -12.56 -16.27
CA GLY A 328 -34.43 -12.73 -17.22
C GLY A 328 -34.81 -11.44 -17.97
N LEU A 329 -34.74 -10.27 -17.31
CA LEU A 329 -34.98 -8.98 -17.96
C LEU A 329 -33.83 -8.62 -18.91
N TYR A 330 -32.59 -8.92 -18.53
CA TYR A 330 -31.41 -8.69 -19.38
C TYR A 330 -31.43 -9.58 -20.63
N LEU A 331 -31.84 -10.86 -20.48
CA LEU A 331 -32.04 -11.77 -21.61
C LEU A 331 -33.17 -11.28 -22.54
N ASN A 332 -34.28 -10.80 -21.99
CA ASN A 332 -35.37 -10.22 -22.79
C ASN A 332 -34.91 -8.97 -23.58
N CYS A 333 -34.11 -8.09 -22.96
CA CYS A 333 -33.51 -6.95 -23.65
C CYS A 333 -32.59 -7.42 -24.78
N HIS A 334 -31.71 -8.40 -24.52
CA HIS A 334 -30.84 -8.98 -25.52
C HIS A 334 -31.62 -9.60 -26.70
N ALA A 335 -32.68 -10.37 -26.42
CA ALA A 335 -33.51 -11.00 -27.44
C ALA A 335 -34.25 -9.97 -28.32
N ALA A 336 -34.72 -8.86 -27.72
CA ALA A 336 -35.30 -7.75 -28.48
C ALA A 336 -34.26 -7.10 -29.41
N MET A 337 -33.05 -6.83 -28.90
CA MET A 337 -31.93 -6.32 -29.71
C MET A 337 -31.55 -7.30 -30.82
N GLU A 338 -31.51 -8.60 -30.54
CA GLU A 338 -31.15 -9.63 -31.53
C GLU A 338 -32.15 -9.68 -32.68
N ARG A 339 -33.45 -9.58 -32.40
CA ARG A 339 -34.48 -9.44 -33.44
C ARG A 339 -34.29 -8.18 -34.31
N MET A 340 -33.82 -7.07 -33.72
CA MET A 340 -33.47 -5.87 -34.49
C MET A 340 -32.22 -6.12 -35.38
N ARG A 341 -31.24 -6.90 -34.92
CA ARG A 341 -30.08 -7.32 -35.73
C ARG A 341 -30.46 -8.23 -36.89
N GLU A 342 -31.38 -9.19 -36.68
CA GLU A 342 -31.89 -10.06 -37.74
C GLU A 342 -32.56 -9.27 -38.87
N ILE A 343 -33.40 -8.29 -38.51
CA ILE A 343 -34.02 -7.37 -39.47
C ILE A 343 -32.95 -6.52 -40.17
N ALA A 344 -32.00 -5.96 -39.41
CA ALA A 344 -30.93 -5.13 -39.98
C ALA A 344 -30.00 -5.89 -40.95
N GLU A 345 -29.66 -7.15 -40.64
CA GLU A 345 -28.84 -8.00 -41.49
C GLU A 345 -29.56 -8.38 -42.79
N LYS A 346 -30.86 -8.66 -42.70
CA LYS A 346 -31.73 -9.00 -43.84
C LYS A 346 -31.94 -7.79 -44.78
N ASP A 347 -32.20 -6.62 -44.20
CA ASP A 347 -32.57 -5.41 -44.95
C ASP A 347 -31.35 -4.50 -45.26
N ASP A 348 -30.12 -4.95 -44.92
CA ASP A 348 -28.84 -4.22 -45.00
C ASP A 348 -28.80 -2.86 -44.29
N THR A 349 -29.57 -2.71 -43.21
CA THR A 349 -29.58 -1.48 -42.39
C THR A 349 -28.62 -1.57 -41.20
N ARG A 350 -28.61 -0.56 -40.32
CA ARG A 350 -27.82 -0.60 -39.07
C ARG A 350 -28.55 -1.43 -38.02
N GLY A 351 -27.79 -2.22 -37.26
CA GLY A 351 -28.26 -2.88 -36.05
C GLY A 351 -28.49 -1.88 -34.92
N PRO A 352 -29.14 -2.29 -33.81
CA PRO A 352 -29.57 -1.40 -32.76
C PRO A 352 -28.41 -0.74 -32.02
N ILE A 353 -28.51 0.56 -31.83
CA ILE A 353 -27.65 1.36 -30.96
C ILE A 353 -28.37 1.50 -29.61
N THR A 354 -27.80 0.91 -28.56
CA THR A 354 -28.41 0.84 -27.22
C THR A 354 -27.52 1.49 -26.17
N MET A 355 -28.06 2.46 -25.44
CA MET A 355 -27.36 3.18 -24.38
C MET A 355 -27.83 2.73 -22.99
N VAL A 356 -26.90 2.49 -22.07
CA VAL A 356 -27.20 2.08 -20.68
C VAL A 356 -26.91 3.24 -19.74
N VAL A 357 -27.93 3.74 -19.06
CA VAL A 357 -27.89 4.95 -18.21
C VAL A 357 -28.39 4.67 -16.80
N GLY A 358 -28.04 5.54 -15.86
CA GLY A 358 -28.36 5.40 -14.44
C GLY A 358 -27.24 5.95 -13.54
N PRO A 359 -27.50 6.14 -12.24
CA PRO A 359 -26.53 6.72 -11.31
C PRO A 359 -25.30 5.81 -11.09
N CYS A 360 -24.39 6.23 -10.21
CA CYS A 360 -23.31 5.37 -9.75
C CYS A 360 -23.87 4.08 -9.11
N ASP A 361 -23.12 2.97 -9.23
CA ASP A 361 -23.36 1.71 -8.52
C ASP A 361 -24.74 1.06 -8.73
N VAL A 362 -25.24 1.11 -9.97
CA VAL A 362 -26.45 0.37 -10.41
C VAL A 362 -26.15 -0.79 -11.37
N GLY A 363 -24.87 -1.05 -11.67
CA GLY A 363 -24.45 -2.19 -12.51
C GLY A 363 -24.38 -1.93 -14.03
N LYS A 364 -24.34 -0.67 -14.49
CA LYS A 364 -24.31 -0.29 -15.92
C LYS A 364 -23.27 -1.07 -16.74
N SER A 365 -22.01 -1.07 -16.31
CA SER A 365 -20.92 -1.75 -17.01
C SER A 365 -21.07 -3.28 -17.01
N THR A 366 -21.65 -3.85 -15.94
CA THR A 366 -21.99 -5.27 -15.86
C THR A 366 -23.08 -5.64 -16.87
N LEU A 367 -24.13 -4.82 -17.00
CA LEU A 367 -25.18 -5.02 -18.00
C LEU A 367 -24.62 -4.90 -19.42
N CYS A 368 -23.79 -3.89 -19.70
CA CYS A 368 -23.12 -3.76 -20.99
C CYS A 368 -22.32 -5.02 -21.33
N ARG A 369 -21.53 -5.53 -20.37
CA ARG A 369 -20.74 -6.76 -20.52
C ARG A 369 -21.61 -7.98 -20.84
N ILE A 370 -22.73 -8.17 -20.14
CA ILE A 370 -23.70 -9.25 -20.42
C ILE A 370 -24.26 -9.15 -21.84
N LEU A 371 -24.79 -7.98 -22.22
CA LEU A 371 -25.42 -7.76 -23.54
C LEU A 371 -24.44 -7.98 -24.70
N LEU A 372 -23.19 -7.56 -24.54
CA LEU A 372 -22.10 -7.76 -25.49
C LEU A 372 -21.70 -9.24 -25.59
N ASN A 373 -21.53 -9.93 -24.45
CA ASN A 373 -21.17 -11.35 -24.43
C ASN A 373 -22.26 -12.21 -25.08
N TYR A 374 -23.54 -11.93 -24.81
CA TYR A 374 -24.66 -12.62 -25.47
C TYR A 374 -24.69 -12.35 -26.97
N ALA A 375 -24.47 -11.11 -27.42
CA ALA A 375 -24.37 -10.79 -28.84
C ALA A 375 -23.26 -11.59 -29.54
N VAL A 376 -22.08 -11.70 -28.93
CA VAL A 376 -20.99 -12.49 -29.51
C VAL A 376 -21.27 -14.00 -29.48
N ARG A 377 -21.97 -14.52 -28.46
CA ARG A 377 -22.44 -15.92 -28.44
C ARG A 377 -23.44 -16.20 -29.57
N MET A 378 -24.25 -15.22 -29.95
CA MET A 378 -25.09 -15.23 -31.17
C MET A 378 -24.29 -14.95 -32.47
N GLY A 379 -22.96 -14.95 -32.42
CA GLY A 379 -22.09 -14.77 -33.57
C GLY A 379 -22.00 -13.33 -34.10
N ARG A 380 -22.57 -12.34 -33.40
CA ARG A 380 -22.50 -10.91 -33.73
C ARG A 380 -21.13 -10.31 -33.39
N ARG A 381 -20.88 -9.08 -33.86
CA ARG A 381 -19.67 -8.29 -33.58
C ARG A 381 -20.04 -6.83 -33.27
N PRO A 382 -20.70 -6.56 -32.13
CA PRO A 382 -21.11 -5.21 -31.76
C PRO A 382 -19.90 -4.33 -31.43
N ILE A 383 -20.07 -3.02 -31.57
CA ILE A 383 -19.12 -2.04 -31.01
C ILE A 383 -19.54 -1.77 -29.56
N PHE A 384 -18.60 -1.90 -28.63
CA PHE A 384 -18.73 -1.38 -27.26
C PHE A 384 -18.20 0.06 -27.24
N VAL A 385 -18.96 1.00 -26.70
CA VAL A 385 -18.56 2.38 -26.46
C VAL A 385 -18.58 2.61 -24.94
N ASP A 386 -17.52 3.20 -24.40
CA ASP A 386 -17.44 3.59 -23.00
C ASP A 386 -17.22 5.11 -22.90
N LEU A 387 -18.19 5.79 -22.30
CA LEU A 387 -18.19 7.23 -22.05
C LEU A 387 -17.92 7.57 -20.57
N ASP A 388 -17.65 6.59 -19.71
CA ASP A 388 -17.27 6.85 -18.31
C ASP A 388 -15.79 7.19 -18.19
N VAL A 389 -15.45 8.48 -18.29
CA VAL A 389 -14.06 8.98 -18.10
C VAL A 389 -13.49 8.71 -16.70
N GLY A 390 -14.32 8.39 -15.69
CA GLY A 390 -13.90 8.20 -14.32
C GLY A 390 -13.63 6.75 -13.92
N GLN A 391 -14.36 5.80 -14.51
CA GLN A 391 -14.31 4.35 -14.22
C GLN A 391 -14.45 3.46 -15.48
N GLY A 392 -14.15 4.00 -16.67
CA GLY A 392 -14.25 3.29 -17.94
C GLY A 392 -13.33 2.08 -18.04
N HIS A 393 -13.72 1.12 -18.88
CA HIS A 393 -13.04 -0.18 -19.07
C HIS A 393 -12.23 -0.24 -20.38
N ILE A 394 -12.16 0.88 -21.12
CA ILE A 394 -11.38 1.03 -22.34
C ILE A 394 -10.19 1.93 -22.02
N ALA A 395 -8.97 1.42 -22.24
CA ALA A 395 -7.71 2.10 -21.93
C ALA A 395 -7.64 2.60 -20.46
N ILE A 396 -7.22 3.85 -20.25
CA ILE A 396 -7.01 4.46 -18.93
C ILE A 396 -8.14 5.44 -18.55
N PRO A 397 -8.30 5.79 -17.26
CA PRO A 397 -9.14 6.91 -16.83
C PRO A 397 -8.77 8.22 -17.55
N GLY A 398 -9.74 9.13 -17.67
CA GLY A 398 -9.58 10.37 -18.42
C GLY A 398 -9.71 10.22 -19.93
N THR A 399 -10.38 9.15 -20.40
CA THR A 399 -10.59 8.88 -21.83
C THR A 399 -12.04 8.51 -22.13
N VAL A 400 -12.46 8.72 -23.38
CA VAL A 400 -13.66 8.09 -23.96
C VAL A 400 -13.21 7.22 -25.12
N GLY A 401 -13.90 6.11 -25.39
CA GLY A 401 -13.44 5.19 -26.42
C GLY A 401 -14.44 4.15 -26.88
N ALA A 402 -14.02 3.38 -27.89
CA ALA A 402 -14.79 2.30 -28.48
C ALA A 402 -13.92 1.09 -28.86
N LEU A 403 -14.50 -0.10 -28.76
CA LEU A 403 -13.86 -1.39 -29.04
C LEU A 403 -14.80 -2.27 -29.88
N LEU A 404 -14.29 -2.92 -30.91
CA LEU A 404 -15.05 -3.94 -31.63
C LEU A 404 -15.00 -5.26 -30.85
N VAL A 405 -16.15 -5.75 -30.37
CA VAL A 405 -16.19 -6.96 -29.55
C VAL A 405 -16.42 -8.18 -30.43
N GLU A 406 -15.36 -8.95 -30.67
CA GLU A 406 -15.40 -10.15 -31.54
C GLU A 406 -15.44 -11.48 -30.79
N ARG A 407 -15.18 -11.47 -29.48
CA ARG A 407 -15.03 -12.65 -28.62
C ARG A 407 -15.66 -12.36 -27.25
N PRO A 408 -16.23 -13.35 -26.54
CA PRO A 408 -16.69 -13.12 -25.17
C PRO A 408 -15.54 -12.64 -24.28
N SER A 409 -15.84 -11.77 -23.32
CA SER A 409 -14.87 -11.23 -22.37
C SER A 409 -14.14 -12.37 -21.64
N ASN A 410 -12.83 -12.23 -21.43
CA ASN A 410 -12.14 -13.03 -20.42
C ASN A 410 -12.83 -12.76 -19.07
N ILE A 411 -13.19 -13.82 -18.34
CA ILE A 411 -13.91 -13.74 -17.06
C ILE A 411 -13.19 -12.82 -16.07
N VAL A 412 -11.87 -12.91 -15.99
CA VAL A 412 -11.04 -12.07 -15.09
C VAL A 412 -10.66 -10.74 -15.74
N GLU A 413 -10.09 -10.78 -16.95
CA GLU A 413 -9.45 -9.60 -17.57
C GLU A 413 -10.41 -8.70 -18.38
N GLY A 414 -11.68 -9.09 -18.56
CA GLY A 414 -12.64 -8.31 -19.34
C GLY A 414 -12.49 -8.45 -20.85
N PHE A 415 -12.81 -7.41 -21.61
CA PHE A 415 -12.72 -7.44 -23.08
C PHE A 415 -11.28 -7.24 -23.56
N SER A 416 -10.90 -7.92 -24.64
CA SER A 416 -9.56 -7.79 -25.21
C SER A 416 -9.40 -6.40 -25.85
N GLN A 417 -8.54 -5.55 -25.27
CA GLN A 417 -8.24 -4.20 -25.77
C GLN A 417 -7.32 -4.23 -27.01
N GLN A 418 -7.65 -5.03 -28.03
CA GLN A 418 -6.94 -5.02 -29.31
C GLN A 418 -7.44 -3.87 -30.19
N ALA A 419 -6.55 -2.94 -30.51
CA ALA A 419 -6.82 -1.76 -31.34
C ALA A 419 -8.09 -0.96 -30.98
N PRO A 420 -8.25 -0.52 -29.70
CA PRO A 420 -9.34 0.35 -29.30
C PRO A 420 -9.21 1.72 -29.98
N LEU A 421 -10.34 2.35 -30.27
CA LEU A 421 -10.42 3.77 -30.60
C LEU A 421 -10.52 4.54 -29.28
N VAL A 422 -9.61 5.48 -29.02
CA VAL A 422 -9.53 6.20 -27.74
C VAL A 422 -9.26 7.68 -28.00
N PHE A 423 -9.98 8.54 -27.31
CA PHE A 423 -9.79 10.00 -27.33
C PHE A 423 -9.39 10.51 -25.95
N HIS A 424 -8.52 11.51 -25.92
CA HIS A 424 -8.07 12.17 -24.70
C HIS A 424 -9.14 13.15 -24.19
N PHE A 425 -9.72 12.87 -23.03
CA PHE A 425 -10.52 13.85 -22.29
C PHE A 425 -9.71 14.54 -21.18
N GLY A 426 -8.73 13.84 -20.61
CA GLY A 426 -7.73 14.41 -19.69
C GLY A 426 -8.16 14.52 -18.24
N HIS A 427 -9.46 14.62 -17.92
CA HIS A 427 -9.95 14.87 -16.54
C HIS A 427 -10.72 13.68 -15.92
N LYS A 428 -10.97 13.75 -14.61
CA LYS A 428 -11.59 12.65 -13.81
C LYS A 428 -13.12 12.66 -13.87
N SER A 429 -13.73 13.79 -14.23
CA SER A 429 -15.19 13.98 -14.28
C SER A 429 -15.59 14.73 -15.55
N PRO A 430 -16.71 14.38 -16.22
CA PRO A 430 -17.25 15.20 -17.31
C PRO A 430 -17.60 16.63 -16.89
N GLN A 431 -17.77 16.87 -15.58
CA GLN A 431 -17.98 18.20 -14.99
C GLN A 431 -16.80 19.15 -15.22
N ASP A 432 -15.58 18.62 -15.33
CA ASP A 432 -14.36 19.42 -15.44
C ASP A 432 -14.31 20.16 -16.79
N ASN A 433 -14.90 19.59 -17.84
CA ASN A 433 -14.99 20.23 -19.17
C ASN A 433 -16.15 19.65 -20.02
N VAL A 434 -17.38 20.10 -19.74
CA VAL A 434 -18.61 19.64 -20.42
C VAL A 434 -18.55 19.85 -21.95
N THR A 435 -17.95 20.96 -22.41
CA THR A 435 -17.83 21.30 -23.84
C THR A 435 -16.91 20.33 -24.56
N LEU A 436 -15.72 20.05 -24.00
CA LEU A 436 -14.80 19.05 -24.56
C LEU A 436 -15.43 17.66 -24.55
N TYR A 437 -16.10 17.26 -23.45
CA TYR A 437 -16.75 15.96 -23.37
C TYR A 437 -17.78 15.76 -24.50
N ASN A 438 -18.66 16.74 -24.73
CA ASN A 438 -19.64 16.68 -25.83
C ASN A 438 -18.98 16.62 -27.22
N LEU A 439 -17.92 17.39 -27.44
CA LEU A 439 -17.15 17.36 -28.69
C LEU A 439 -16.57 15.97 -28.96
N LEU A 440 -15.93 15.36 -27.96
CA LEU A 440 -15.35 14.02 -28.07
C LEU A 440 -16.43 12.93 -28.23
N VAL A 441 -17.59 13.07 -27.57
CA VAL A 441 -18.74 12.18 -27.74
C VAL A 441 -19.28 12.23 -29.18
N THR A 442 -19.43 13.42 -29.75
CA THR A 442 -19.83 13.60 -31.16
C THR A 442 -18.80 12.97 -32.10
N ARG A 443 -17.51 13.27 -31.91
CA ARG A 443 -16.43 12.71 -32.73
C ARG A 443 -16.37 11.18 -32.66
N LEU A 444 -16.55 10.61 -31.47
CA LEU A 444 -16.58 9.17 -31.26
C LEU A 444 -17.79 8.53 -31.96
N ALA A 445 -18.95 9.20 -31.99
CA ALA A 445 -20.13 8.73 -32.71
C ALA A 445 -19.93 8.73 -34.23
N GLU A 446 -19.34 9.79 -34.80
CA GLU A 446 -18.97 9.87 -36.22
C GLU A 446 -18.08 8.70 -36.64
N VAL A 447 -16.95 8.49 -35.94
CA VAL A 447 -15.99 7.43 -36.29
C VAL A 447 -16.58 6.03 -36.04
N CYS A 448 -17.49 5.88 -35.07
CA CYS A 448 -18.27 4.64 -34.93
C CYS A 448 -19.21 4.40 -36.12
N SER A 449 -19.89 5.43 -36.62
CA SER A 449 -20.77 5.36 -37.79
C SER A 449 -19.99 4.97 -39.05
N ASP A 450 -18.85 5.60 -39.31
CA ASP A 450 -17.95 5.24 -40.42
C ASP A 450 -17.51 3.77 -40.33
N ARG A 451 -17.15 3.31 -39.12
CA ARG A 451 -16.76 1.91 -38.86
C ARG A 451 -17.90 0.92 -39.06
N LEU A 452 -19.15 1.31 -38.78
CA LEU A 452 -20.33 0.50 -39.13
C LEU A 452 -20.49 0.41 -40.65
N GLN A 453 -20.39 1.52 -41.40
CA GLN A 453 -20.52 1.48 -42.87
C GLN A 453 -19.41 0.65 -43.54
N ALA A 454 -18.18 0.72 -43.01
CA ALA A 454 -17.03 -0.04 -43.54
C ALA A 454 -17.10 -1.56 -43.27
N ASN A 455 -17.89 -2.02 -42.30
CA ASN A 455 -17.95 -3.43 -41.91
C ASN A 455 -19.39 -3.91 -41.74
N LYS A 456 -19.95 -4.55 -42.78
CA LYS A 456 -21.32 -5.10 -42.80
C LYS A 456 -21.67 -5.96 -41.57
N LYS A 457 -20.73 -6.73 -41.02
CA LYS A 457 -21.00 -7.55 -39.84
C LYS A 457 -21.09 -6.71 -38.56
N ALA A 458 -20.27 -5.67 -38.42
CA ALA A 458 -20.42 -4.69 -37.35
C ALA A 458 -21.70 -3.86 -37.53
N LYS A 459 -21.98 -3.39 -38.76
CA LYS A 459 -23.20 -2.67 -39.17
C LYS A 459 -24.46 -3.30 -38.60
N ALA A 460 -24.72 -4.56 -38.94
CA ALA A 460 -25.90 -5.29 -38.48
C ALA A 460 -25.86 -5.68 -36.99
N SER A 461 -24.68 -5.63 -36.34
CA SER A 461 -24.54 -5.98 -34.92
C SER A 461 -24.89 -4.83 -33.96
N GLY A 462 -24.77 -3.59 -34.42
CA GLY A 462 -25.09 -2.39 -33.65
C GLY A 462 -24.04 -2.01 -32.60
N ILE A 463 -24.43 -1.16 -31.66
CA ILE A 463 -23.56 -0.55 -30.65
C ILE A 463 -24.17 -0.69 -29.25
N VAL A 464 -23.34 -0.94 -28.23
CA VAL A 464 -23.72 -0.86 -26.81
C VAL A 464 -22.89 0.22 -26.14
N ILE A 465 -23.55 1.20 -25.51
CA ILE A 465 -22.92 2.40 -24.92
C ILE A 465 -23.04 2.38 -23.39
N ASN A 466 -21.91 2.37 -22.68
CA ASN A 466 -21.85 2.62 -21.23
C ASN A 466 -21.66 4.12 -20.97
N THR A 467 -22.37 4.68 -19.98
CA THR A 467 -22.25 6.10 -19.60
C THR A 467 -21.67 6.27 -18.20
N CYS A 468 -21.22 7.48 -17.88
CA CYS A 468 -20.91 7.86 -16.50
C CYS A 468 -22.18 7.88 -15.60
N GLY A 469 -21.97 7.98 -14.28
CA GLY A 469 -23.06 8.02 -13.28
C GLY A 469 -23.68 9.39 -13.00
N TRP A 470 -23.35 10.44 -13.76
CA TRP A 470 -23.84 11.79 -13.51
C TRP A 470 -25.17 12.06 -14.25
N VAL A 471 -26.28 11.86 -13.55
CA VAL A 471 -27.64 11.84 -14.15
C VAL A 471 -28.50 13.09 -13.88
N LYS A 472 -27.92 14.17 -13.35
CA LYS A 472 -28.66 15.38 -12.93
C LYS A 472 -28.03 16.65 -13.50
N GLY A 473 -28.86 17.66 -13.79
CA GLY A 473 -28.39 18.95 -14.29
C GLY A 473 -27.69 18.81 -15.64
N ASP A 474 -26.49 19.35 -15.77
CA ASP A 474 -25.70 19.21 -17.02
C ASP A 474 -25.35 17.74 -17.34
N GLY A 475 -25.26 16.86 -16.34
CA GLY A 475 -25.12 15.42 -16.57
C GLY A 475 -26.30 14.81 -17.34
N TYR A 476 -27.52 15.30 -17.12
CA TYR A 476 -28.68 14.90 -17.94
C TYR A 476 -28.54 15.40 -19.38
N LYS A 477 -28.05 16.64 -19.57
CA LYS A 477 -27.76 17.20 -20.91
C LYS A 477 -26.71 16.37 -21.66
N LEU A 478 -25.68 15.89 -20.96
CA LEU A 478 -24.67 14.98 -21.52
C LEU A 478 -25.28 13.66 -22.00
N LEU A 479 -26.21 13.07 -21.24
CA LEU A 479 -26.92 11.85 -21.64
C LEU A 479 -27.81 12.08 -22.88
N THR A 480 -28.53 13.21 -22.93
CA THR A 480 -29.36 13.54 -24.10
C THR A 480 -28.52 13.90 -25.32
N HIS A 481 -27.37 14.56 -25.16
CA HIS A 481 -26.40 14.80 -26.24
C HIS A 481 -25.84 13.49 -26.78
N ALA A 482 -25.41 12.57 -25.91
CA ALA A 482 -24.93 11.25 -26.33
C ALA A 482 -26.02 10.45 -27.05
N ALA A 483 -27.28 10.49 -26.57
CA ALA A 483 -28.42 9.86 -27.24
C ALA A 483 -28.64 10.38 -28.67
N GLN A 484 -28.51 11.69 -28.86
CA GLN A 484 -28.64 12.35 -30.16
C GLN A 484 -27.45 12.07 -31.08
N ALA A 485 -26.22 12.24 -30.59
CA ALA A 485 -24.99 12.07 -31.36
C ALA A 485 -24.81 10.64 -31.88
N PHE A 486 -25.15 9.64 -31.08
CA PHE A 486 -25.16 8.23 -31.50
C PHE A 486 -26.46 7.78 -32.16
N GLU A 487 -27.46 8.67 -32.31
CA GLU A 487 -28.78 8.34 -32.87
C GLU A 487 -29.38 7.08 -32.23
N VAL A 488 -29.47 6.99 -30.90
CA VAL A 488 -29.80 5.74 -30.19
C VAL A 488 -31.20 5.22 -30.50
N ASP A 489 -31.34 3.90 -30.68
CA ASP A 489 -32.65 3.25 -30.88
C ASP A 489 -33.30 2.82 -29.55
N ALA A 490 -32.50 2.57 -28.51
CA ALA A 490 -32.96 2.14 -27.19
C ALA A 490 -32.12 2.73 -26.06
N ILE A 491 -32.76 3.01 -24.91
CA ILE A 491 -32.11 3.47 -23.69
C ILE A 491 -32.55 2.61 -22.51
N LEU A 492 -31.61 1.91 -21.88
CA LEU A 492 -31.84 1.07 -20.70
C LEU A 492 -31.51 1.87 -19.43
N VAL A 493 -32.54 2.21 -18.66
CA VAL A 493 -32.44 3.04 -17.45
C VAL A 493 -32.41 2.16 -16.21
N LEU A 494 -31.26 2.09 -15.54
CA LEU A 494 -31.07 1.29 -14.34
C LEU A 494 -31.39 2.08 -13.06
N ASP A 495 -32.36 1.56 -12.29
CA ASP A 495 -32.65 1.91 -10.88
C ASP A 495 -32.85 3.41 -10.60
N GLN A 496 -33.45 4.16 -11.53
CA GLN A 496 -33.71 5.60 -11.37
C GLN A 496 -34.98 6.05 -12.11
N GLU A 497 -36.14 5.89 -11.47
CA GLU A 497 -37.47 6.21 -12.04
C GLU A 497 -37.59 7.66 -12.54
N ARG A 498 -37.00 8.62 -11.81
CA ARG A 498 -37.02 10.03 -12.23
C ARG A 498 -36.32 10.24 -13.58
N LEU A 499 -35.15 9.63 -13.77
CA LEU A 499 -34.40 9.70 -15.02
C LEU A 499 -35.17 9.02 -16.15
N TYR A 500 -35.82 7.89 -15.87
CA TYR A 500 -36.68 7.21 -16.82
C TYR A 500 -37.82 8.12 -17.29
N ASN A 501 -38.55 8.75 -16.38
CA ASN A 501 -39.66 9.65 -16.74
C ASN A 501 -39.19 10.93 -17.45
N GLU A 502 -38.01 11.46 -17.10
CA GLU A 502 -37.40 12.60 -17.81
C GLU A 502 -37.03 12.19 -19.26
N LEU A 503 -36.42 11.01 -19.47
CA LEU A 503 -36.06 10.50 -20.80
C LEU A 503 -37.29 10.11 -21.64
N VAL A 504 -38.32 9.50 -21.06
CA VAL A 504 -39.58 9.16 -21.78
C VAL A 504 -40.27 10.42 -22.31
N ARG A 505 -40.13 11.56 -21.60
CA ARG A 505 -40.71 12.84 -22.03
C ARG A 505 -39.89 13.54 -23.11
N ASP A 506 -38.56 13.48 -23.01
CA ASP A 506 -37.66 14.31 -23.83
C ASP A 506 -37.04 13.57 -25.04
N MET A 507 -37.13 12.25 -25.09
CA MET A 507 -36.69 11.45 -26.25
C MET A 507 -37.80 11.30 -27.30
N PRO A 508 -37.47 11.21 -28.61
CA PRO A 508 -38.46 10.92 -29.66
C PRO A 508 -39.15 9.56 -29.49
N ASP A 509 -40.42 9.45 -29.90
CA ASP A 509 -41.27 8.24 -29.80
C ASP A 509 -40.65 6.94 -30.38
N PHE A 510 -39.72 7.06 -31.32
CA PHE A 510 -39.03 5.90 -31.90
C PHE A 510 -38.03 5.27 -30.92
N VAL A 511 -37.42 6.07 -30.04
CA VAL A 511 -36.43 5.64 -29.04
C VAL A 511 -37.11 4.82 -27.95
N LYS A 512 -36.66 3.59 -27.73
CA LYS A 512 -37.25 2.69 -26.71
C LYS A 512 -36.55 2.85 -25.38
N VAL A 513 -37.13 3.69 -24.52
CA VAL A 513 -36.71 3.86 -23.12
C VAL A 513 -37.29 2.72 -22.28
N VAL A 514 -36.44 1.94 -21.60
CA VAL A 514 -36.81 0.77 -20.81
C VAL A 514 -36.27 0.93 -19.38
N PHE A 515 -37.14 0.82 -18.38
CA PHE A 515 -36.72 0.79 -16.98
C PHE A 515 -36.28 -0.63 -16.57
N LEU A 516 -35.14 -0.73 -15.89
CA LEU A 516 -34.60 -1.97 -15.35
C LEU A 516 -34.21 -1.81 -13.86
N PRO A 517 -34.53 -2.77 -12.99
CA PRO A 517 -34.05 -2.76 -11.60
C PRO A 517 -32.54 -3.05 -11.55
N LYS A 518 -31.83 -2.53 -10.54
CA LYS A 518 -30.45 -2.99 -10.26
C LYS A 518 -30.47 -4.43 -9.76
N SER A 519 -29.38 -5.16 -9.98
CA SER A 519 -29.16 -6.42 -9.24
C SER A 519 -28.85 -6.11 -7.78
N GLY A 520 -29.42 -6.87 -6.85
CA GLY A 520 -29.06 -6.83 -5.43
C GLY A 520 -27.62 -7.30 -5.14
N GLY A 521 -26.88 -7.77 -6.16
CA GLY A 521 -25.45 -8.06 -6.09
C GLY A 521 -24.55 -6.88 -6.48
N VAL A 522 -25.10 -5.71 -6.82
CA VAL A 522 -24.29 -4.52 -7.05
C VAL A 522 -23.91 -3.90 -5.71
N VAL A 523 -22.60 -3.72 -5.51
CA VAL A 523 -22.03 -3.18 -4.27
C VAL A 523 -21.63 -1.72 -4.48
N GLU A 524 -22.00 -0.85 -3.55
CA GLU A 524 -21.61 0.56 -3.54
C GLU A 524 -20.08 0.71 -3.37
N ARG A 525 -19.49 1.68 -4.07
CA ARG A 525 -18.05 1.93 -4.08
C ARG A 525 -17.71 3.27 -3.45
N SER A 526 -16.94 3.21 -2.36
CA SER A 526 -16.35 4.40 -1.73
C SER A 526 -15.43 5.17 -2.68
N GLN A 527 -15.17 6.45 -2.39
CA GLN A 527 -14.22 7.25 -3.17
C GLN A 527 -12.79 6.68 -3.15
N ALA A 528 -12.40 6.02 -2.06
CA ALA A 528 -11.12 5.32 -1.95
C ALA A 528 -11.04 4.13 -2.93
N GLN A 529 -12.04 3.23 -2.92
CA GLN A 529 -12.10 2.09 -3.85
C GLN A 529 -12.13 2.53 -5.32
N ARG A 530 -12.82 3.63 -5.64
CA ARG A 530 -12.81 4.22 -7.00
C ARG A 530 -11.45 4.76 -7.41
N THR A 531 -10.66 5.21 -6.44
CA THR A 531 -9.30 5.72 -6.67
C THR A 531 -8.34 4.56 -6.88
N GLU A 532 -8.34 3.58 -5.97
CA GLU A 532 -7.58 2.33 -6.11
C GLU A 532 -7.89 1.62 -7.44
N ALA A 533 -9.16 1.60 -7.89
CA ALA A 533 -9.54 1.04 -9.19
C ALA A 533 -9.01 1.83 -10.40
N ARG A 534 -8.87 3.17 -10.31
CA ARG A 534 -8.24 3.97 -11.38
C ARG A 534 -6.75 3.71 -11.44
N ASP A 535 -6.09 3.71 -10.28
CA ASP A 535 -4.65 3.52 -10.16
C ASP A 535 -4.26 2.11 -10.63
N GLN A 536 -5.09 1.11 -10.30
CA GLN A 536 -4.97 -0.26 -10.81
C GLN A 536 -5.19 -0.33 -12.34
N GLY A 537 -6.19 0.37 -12.90
CA GLY A 537 -6.39 0.42 -14.35
C GLY A 537 -5.21 1.02 -15.11
N VAL A 538 -4.57 2.06 -14.57
CA VAL A 538 -3.32 2.60 -15.11
C VAL A 538 -2.16 1.60 -14.95
N ARG A 539 -2.06 0.92 -13.80
CA ARG A 539 -1.05 -0.12 -13.56
C ARG A 539 -1.17 -1.26 -14.58
N GLU A 540 -2.39 -1.73 -14.83
CA GLU A 540 -2.68 -2.80 -15.81
C GLU A 540 -2.36 -2.39 -17.25
N TYR A 541 -2.51 -1.11 -17.61
CA TYR A 541 -2.10 -0.61 -18.91
C TYR A 541 -0.59 -0.74 -19.16
N PHE A 542 0.25 -0.43 -18.16
CA PHE A 542 1.72 -0.51 -18.30
C PHE A 542 2.29 -1.91 -18.04
N TYR A 543 1.78 -2.61 -17.02
CA TYR A 543 2.37 -3.85 -16.49
C TYR A 543 1.54 -5.11 -16.79
N GLY A 544 0.36 -4.97 -17.41
CA GLY A 544 -0.59 -6.06 -17.59
C GLY A 544 -1.25 -6.49 -16.27
N SER A 545 -2.08 -7.52 -16.35
CA SER A 545 -2.78 -8.11 -15.20
C SER A 545 -2.23 -9.51 -14.88
N ARG A 546 -2.73 -10.57 -15.53
CA ARG A 546 -2.18 -11.94 -15.41
C ARG A 546 -1.04 -12.19 -16.38
N THR A 547 -1.16 -11.64 -17.59
CA THR A 547 -0.09 -11.65 -18.59
C THR A 547 0.77 -10.42 -18.35
N PRO A 548 2.02 -10.56 -17.86
CA PRO A 548 2.85 -9.41 -17.55
C PRO A 548 3.26 -8.68 -18.84
N LEU A 549 3.15 -7.36 -18.81
CA LEU A 549 3.74 -6.45 -19.78
C LEU A 549 5.02 -5.84 -19.19
N TYR A 550 5.97 -5.53 -20.06
CA TYR A 550 7.29 -5.04 -19.69
C TYR A 550 7.47 -3.63 -20.27
N PRO A 551 7.05 -2.57 -19.56
CA PRO A 551 7.19 -1.21 -20.05
C PRO A 551 8.66 -0.78 -20.05
N HIS A 552 8.96 0.21 -20.88
CA HIS A 552 10.28 0.78 -21.08
C HIS A 552 10.38 2.13 -20.39
N SER A 553 11.52 2.39 -19.75
CA SER A 553 11.86 3.69 -19.16
C SER A 553 12.99 4.35 -19.97
N PHE A 554 12.80 5.60 -20.42
CA PHE A 554 13.82 6.36 -21.14
C PHE A 554 13.66 7.87 -21.03
N GLU A 555 14.76 8.60 -21.20
CA GLU A 555 14.77 10.08 -21.24
C GLU A 555 14.27 10.62 -22.59
N VAL A 556 13.50 11.70 -22.54
CA VAL A 556 13.04 12.51 -23.67
C VAL A 556 13.48 13.96 -23.44
N LYS A 557 14.03 14.63 -24.45
CA LYS A 557 14.40 16.06 -24.36
C LYS A 557 13.16 16.95 -24.52
N TRP A 558 13.14 18.08 -23.84
CA TRP A 558 12.06 19.06 -24.00
C TRP A 558 11.94 19.57 -25.44
N SER A 559 13.05 19.68 -26.17
CA SER A 559 13.08 20.04 -27.59
C SER A 559 12.46 19.00 -28.53
N GLU A 560 12.29 17.76 -28.07
CA GLU A 560 11.77 16.62 -28.84
C GLU A 560 10.28 16.35 -28.53
N ALA A 561 9.69 17.05 -27.55
CA ALA A 561 8.31 16.86 -27.11
C ALA A 561 7.49 18.14 -27.23
N ARG A 562 6.39 18.09 -27.99
CA ARG A 562 5.43 19.19 -28.14
C ARG A 562 4.27 18.95 -27.16
N LEU A 563 4.41 19.45 -25.94
CA LEU A 563 3.47 19.22 -24.84
C LEU A 563 2.35 20.27 -24.82
N TYR A 564 1.10 19.82 -24.73
CA TYR A 564 -0.09 20.67 -24.67
C TYR A 564 -1.09 20.21 -23.60
N LYS A 565 -1.97 21.11 -23.17
CA LYS A 565 -3.19 20.81 -22.42
C LYS A 565 -4.40 21.35 -23.20
N ILE A 566 -5.53 20.64 -23.14
CA ILE A 566 -6.80 21.12 -23.69
C ILE A 566 -7.54 21.93 -22.61
N GLY A 567 -8.04 23.10 -23.00
CA GLY A 567 -8.70 24.04 -22.10
C GLY A 567 -7.74 25.08 -21.56
N ALA A 568 -8.01 26.35 -21.88
CA ALA A 568 -7.34 27.50 -21.29
C ALA A 568 -7.98 27.86 -19.92
N PRO A 569 -7.21 28.43 -18.98
CA PRO A 569 -7.77 28.91 -17.71
C PRO A 569 -8.83 29.99 -17.94
N PHE A 570 -9.81 30.06 -17.05
CA PHE A 570 -10.93 30.99 -17.16
C PHE A 570 -10.46 32.45 -17.23
N LEU A 571 -10.80 33.13 -18.33
CA LEU A 571 -10.59 34.56 -18.52
C LEU A 571 -11.92 35.31 -18.30
N PRO A 572 -11.94 36.41 -17.52
CA PRO A 572 -13.11 37.27 -17.43
C PRO A 572 -13.55 37.79 -18.82
N SER A 573 -14.84 38.02 -19.00
CA SER A 573 -15.40 38.51 -20.27
C SER A 573 -14.81 39.84 -20.74
N SER A 574 -14.34 40.69 -19.82
CA SER A 574 -13.60 41.93 -20.11
C SER A 574 -12.21 41.71 -20.73
N CYS A 575 -11.68 40.50 -20.68
CA CYS A 575 -10.34 40.13 -21.14
C CYS A 575 -10.37 39.22 -22.38
N MET A 576 -11.54 38.93 -22.95
CA MET A 576 -11.66 38.10 -24.15
C MET A 576 -11.49 38.93 -25.44
N PRO A 577 -10.79 38.40 -26.46
CA PRO A 577 -10.71 39.05 -27.78
C PRO A 577 -12.09 39.22 -28.43
N LEU A 578 -12.23 40.29 -29.22
CA LEU A 578 -13.43 40.55 -30.04
C LEU A 578 -13.76 39.34 -30.93
N GLY A 579 -14.92 38.74 -30.67
CA GLY A 579 -15.44 37.60 -31.43
C GLY A 579 -15.24 36.22 -30.78
N MET A 580 -14.42 36.08 -29.73
CA MET A 580 -14.30 34.82 -28.99
C MET A 580 -15.41 34.67 -27.94
N LYS A 581 -15.97 33.46 -27.84
CA LYS A 581 -16.84 33.05 -26.73
C LYS A 581 -16.00 32.43 -25.61
N ALA A 582 -16.56 32.41 -24.40
CA ALA A 582 -15.94 31.71 -23.27
C ALA A 582 -15.83 30.20 -23.50
N GLU A 583 -16.74 29.63 -24.29
CA GLU A 583 -16.77 28.22 -24.71
C GLU A 583 -15.53 27.86 -25.56
N ASP A 584 -15.09 28.76 -26.45
CA ASP A 584 -13.94 28.54 -27.35
C ASP A 584 -12.61 28.39 -26.57
N ASN A 585 -12.54 28.92 -25.35
CA ASN A 585 -11.39 28.72 -24.47
C ASN A 585 -11.36 27.31 -23.84
N LEU A 586 -12.50 26.63 -23.70
CA LEU A 586 -12.59 25.31 -23.05
C LEU A 586 -12.04 24.19 -23.93
N THR A 587 -12.05 24.35 -25.25
CA THR A 587 -11.49 23.39 -26.22
C THR A 587 -10.15 23.85 -26.80
N LYS A 588 -9.65 25.02 -26.41
CA LYS A 588 -8.39 25.58 -26.92
C LYS A 588 -7.19 24.73 -26.50
N LEU A 589 -6.32 24.42 -27.48
CA LEU A 589 -5.03 23.80 -27.22
C LEU A 589 -4.04 24.84 -26.66
N VAL A 590 -3.42 24.55 -25.51
CA VAL A 590 -2.49 25.45 -24.81
C VAL A 590 -1.15 24.75 -24.64
N ALA A 591 -0.07 25.35 -25.12
CA ALA A 591 1.28 24.81 -24.96
C ALA A 591 1.68 24.82 -23.48
N VAL A 592 2.27 23.72 -23.02
CA VAL A 592 2.73 23.55 -21.63
C VAL A 592 4.24 23.46 -21.62
N THR A 593 4.91 24.40 -20.95
CA THR A 593 6.34 24.33 -20.70
C THR A 593 6.63 23.15 -19.76
N PRO A 594 7.50 22.19 -20.13
CA PRO A 594 7.91 21.12 -19.23
C PRO A 594 8.57 21.67 -17.96
N GLY A 595 8.31 21.02 -16.83
CA GLY A 595 8.81 21.44 -15.51
C GLY A 595 8.35 20.48 -14.41
N PRO A 596 8.70 20.74 -13.13
CA PRO A 596 8.45 19.79 -12.03
C PRO A 596 6.99 19.39 -11.83
N SER A 597 6.04 20.25 -12.22
CA SER A 597 4.59 19.94 -12.21
C SER A 597 4.16 18.84 -13.18
N LEU A 598 5.04 18.42 -14.09
CA LEU A 598 4.80 17.31 -15.01
C LEU A 598 5.01 15.94 -14.34
N LEU A 599 5.70 15.91 -13.19
CA LEU A 599 6.03 14.67 -12.49
C LEU A 599 4.77 13.87 -12.11
N HIS A 600 4.81 12.57 -12.35
CA HIS A 600 3.74 11.59 -12.16
C HIS A 600 2.49 11.80 -13.04
N HIS A 601 2.44 12.80 -13.92
CA HIS A 601 1.31 12.96 -14.84
C HIS A 601 1.36 11.95 -16.00
N LEU A 602 0.18 11.52 -16.43
CA LEU A 602 0.00 10.77 -17.67
C LEU A 602 -0.08 11.72 -18.87
N LEU A 603 0.64 11.37 -19.92
CA LEU A 603 0.62 12.05 -21.21
C LEU A 603 0.01 11.11 -22.25
N SER A 604 -0.95 11.62 -23.03
CA SER A 604 -1.50 10.87 -24.16
C SER A 604 -0.73 11.22 -25.42
N VAL A 605 -0.31 10.21 -26.17
CA VAL A 605 0.43 10.35 -27.42
C VAL A 605 -0.58 10.48 -28.56
N SER A 606 -0.73 11.67 -29.14
CA SER A 606 -1.71 11.89 -30.21
C SER A 606 -1.22 11.30 -31.54
N PHE A 607 -2.17 10.86 -32.39
CA PHE A 607 -1.83 10.53 -33.77
C PHE A 607 -1.61 11.76 -34.68
N ALA A 608 -1.92 12.98 -34.21
CA ALA A 608 -1.72 14.20 -34.98
C ALA A 608 -0.24 14.42 -35.32
N ASP A 609 0.06 14.79 -36.57
CA ASP A 609 1.43 15.01 -37.05
C ASP A 609 1.96 16.39 -36.61
N SER A 610 1.06 17.38 -36.50
CA SER A 610 1.38 18.77 -36.16
C SER A 610 0.38 19.36 -35.15
N PRO A 611 0.80 20.30 -34.28
CA PRO A 611 -0.11 20.99 -33.36
C PRO A 611 -1.09 21.95 -34.06
N GLU A 612 -0.88 22.23 -35.34
CA GLU A 612 -1.81 22.96 -36.22
C GLU A 612 -2.95 22.08 -36.76
N ASP A 613 -2.84 20.74 -36.64
CA ASP A 613 -3.93 19.82 -36.95
C ASP A 613 -5.01 19.84 -35.84
N ASP A 614 -6.13 19.13 -36.05
CA ASP A 614 -7.15 18.96 -35.01
C ASP A 614 -6.70 17.94 -33.94
N VAL A 615 -5.71 18.33 -33.13
CA VAL A 615 -5.19 17.52 -32.01
C VAL A 615 -6.28 17.15 -31.01
N VAL A 616 -7.29 18.00 -30.86
CA VAL A 616 -8.40 17.85 -29.89
C VAL A 616 -9.31 16.69 -30.28
N GLN A 617 -9.64 16.57 -31.57
CA GLN A 617 -10.51 15.52 -32.11
C GLN A 617 -9.76 14.36 -32.77
N THR A 618 -8.44 14.30 -32.58
CA THR A 618 -7.60 13.18 -33.05
C THR A 618 -7.48 12.13 -31.94
N ASN A 619 -7.58 10.85 -32.32
CA ASN A 619 -7.43 9.73 -31.40
C ASN A 619 -5.97 9.55 -30.98
N VAL A 620 -5.74 8.79 -29.91
CA VAL A 620 -4.41 8.60 -29.32
C VAL A 620 -3.82 7.22 -29.66
N ALA A 621 -2.50 7.18 -29.83
CA ALA A 621 -1.73 5.95 -30.03
C ALA A 621 -1.52 5.17 -28.72
N GLY A 622 -1.50 5.88 -27.59
CA GLY A 622 -1.28 5.30 -26.27
C GLY A 622 -0.96 6.37 -25.23
N PHE A 623 -0.44 5.93 -24.09
CA PHE A 623 -0.17 6.77 -22.94
C PHE A 623 1.24 6.49 -22.38
N VAL A 624 1.86 7.51 -21.82
CA VAL A 624 3.14 7.41 -21.09
C VAL A 624 3.03 8.13 -19.76
N CYS A 625 3.75 7.67 -18.73
CA CYS A 625 3.81 8.34 -17.43
C CYS A 625 5.15 9.04 -17.25
N VAL A 626 5.16 10.30 -16.78
CA VAL A 626 6.41 11.01 -16.49
C VAL A 626 6.92 10.63 -15.10
N THR A 627 8.03 9.90 -15.03
CA THR A 627 8.59 9.34 -13.79
C THR A 627 9.70 10.18 -13.19
N ASN A 628 10.33 11.07 -13.97
CA ASN A 628 11.32 12.04 -13.49
C ASN A 628 11.33 13.29 -14.39
N VAL A 629 11.73 14.45 -13.85
CA VAL A 629 11.92 15.70 -14.61
C VAL A 629 13.26 16.33 -14.22
N ASP A 630 14.15 16.52 -15.19
CA ASP A 630 15.45 17.14 -15.00
C ASP A 630 15.46 18.52 -15.68
N VAL A 631 15.43 19.56 -14.84
CA VAL A 631 15.37 20.97 -15.26
C VAL A 631 16.72 21.46 -15.79
N GLU A 632 17.84 20.91 -15.29
CA GLU A 632 19.19 21.32 -15.69
C GLU A 632 19.55 20.74 -17.06
N ARG A 633 19.21 19.47 -17.29
CA ARG A 633 19.46 18.77 -18.56
C ARG A 633 18.34 18.98 -19.59
N GLN A 634 17.26 19.65 -19.22
CA GLN A 634 16.05 19.85 -20.03
C GLN A 634 15.49 18.53 -20.60
N THR A 635 15.37 17.53 -19.73
CA THR A 635 14.79 16.22 -20.04
C THR A 635 13.67 15.86 -19.08
N PHE A 636 12.87 14.87 -19.46
CA PHE A 636 12.03 14.13 -18.53
C PHE A 636 12.11 12.64 -18.87
N THR A 637 11.98 11.78 -17.86
CA THR A 637 11.94 10.33 -18.05
C THR A 637 10.50 9.87 -18.18
N VAL A 638 10.21 9.06 -19.20
CA VAL A 638 8.89 8.45 -19.40
C VAL A 638 8.92 6.95 -19.16
N LEU A 639 7.87 6.44 -18.52
CA LEU A 639 7.44 5.05 -18.59
C LEU A 639 6.51 4.89 -19.79
N SER A 640 6.84 3.98 -20.71
CA SER A 640 6.16 3.80 -22.00
C SER A 640 5.91 2.31 -22.29
N PRO A 641 4.74 1.90 -22.83
CA PRO A 641 4.50 0.51 -23.22
C PRO A 641 5.36 0.04 -24.41
N GLN A 642 5.96 0.99 -25.15
CA GLN A 642 6.86 0.72 -26.29
C GLN A 642 8.23 1.37 -26.07
N PRO A 643 9.32 0.80 -26.62
CA PRO A 643 10.65 1.40 -26.55
C PRO A 643 10.71 2.68 -27.41
N ARG A 644 11.76 3.50 -27.20
CA ARG A 644 11.97 4.73 -27.98
C ARG A 644 12.09 4.44 -29.51
N PRO A 645 11.79 5.41 -30.39
CA PRO A 645 11.26 6.75 -30.10
C PRO A 645 9.76 6.72 -29.78
N LEU A 646 9.24 7.79 -29.15
CA LEU A 646 7.80 8.00 -29.11
C LEU A 646 7.27 8.25 -30.54
N PRO A 647 6.17 7.61 -30.96
CA PRO A 647 5.51 7.94 -32.22
C PRO A 647 4.87 9.33 -32.11
N ASN A 648 5.03 10.18 -33.13
CA ASN A 648 4.47 11.55 -33.25
C ASN A 648 4.51 12.45 -32.00
N THR A 649 5.31 13.52 -32.06
CA THR A 649 5.76 14.25 -30.86
C THR A 649 4.72 15.14 -30.15
N VAL A 650 3.44 15.05 -30.51
CA VAL A 650 2.35 15.82 -29.88
C VAL A 650 1.80 15.07 -28.66
N LEU A 651 2.05 15.62 -27.47
CA LEU A 651 1.69 15.02 -26.18
C LEU A 651 0.60 15.84 -25.48
N LEU A 652 -0.47 15.19 -25.04
CA LEU A 652 -1.57 15.81 -24.30
C LEU A 652 -1.49 15.48 -22.80
N LEU A 653 -1.33 16.52 -21.98
CA LEU A 653 -1.27 16.44 -20.52
C LEU A 653 -2.63 16.10 -19.91
N SER A 654 -2.71 14.99 -19.18
CA SER A 654 -3.87 14.60 -18.39
C SER A 654 -3.73 15.04 -16.92
N ASP A 655 -4.84 15.34 -16.26
CA ASP A 655 -4.93 15.54 -14.79
C ASP A 655 -4.98 14.20 -14.01
N ILE A 656 -4.84 13.07 -14.71
CA ILE A 656 -4.59 11.76 -14.13
C ILE A 656 -3.10 11.63 -13.81
N GLN A 657 -2.81 11.18 -12.59
CA GLN A 657 -1.46 10.95 -12.08
C GLN A 657 -1.27 9.48 -11.73
N PHE A 658 -0.04 8.98 -11.85
CA PHE A 658 0.37 7.64 -11.50
C PHE A 658 1.77 7.64 -10.89
N MET A 659 1.87 7.22 -9.63
CA MET A 659 3.15 7.06 -8.94
C MET A 659 3.63 5.62 -9.10
N ASP A 660 4.63 5.43 -9.95
CA ASP A 660 5.27 4.15 -10.19
C ASP A 660 6.06 3.71 -8.95
N SER A 661 5.43 2.91 -8.10
CA SER A 661 5.99 2.35 -6.88
C SER A 661 6.39 0.90 -7.13
N HIS A 662 7.71 0.74 -7.37
CA HIS A 662 8.40 -0.53 -7.52
C HIS A 662 8.95 -1.04 -6.18
#